data_AF-A0A7K0IVW3-F1
#
_entry.id   AF-A0A7K0IVW3-F1
#
_cell.length_a   1.000
_cell.length_b   1.000
_cell.length_c   1.000
_cell.angle_alpha   90.00
_cell.angle_beta   90.00
_cell.angle_gamma   90.00
#
_symmetry.space_group_name_H-M   'P 1'
#
loop_
_entity.id
_entity.type
_entity.pdbx_description
1 polymer ?
#
loop_
_entity_poly.entity_id
_entity_poly.type
_entity_poly.pdbx_seq_one_letter_code
_entity_poly.pdbx_strand_id
1 'polypeptide(L)'
;MKKILTIALYSGMMFGLTGLTLTSNTAQAASVLNSCTTYCHGMPPKDAARKGNPHFGSQSSAFIGNHANHLPATPTAASCTVCHTPVAATNYGHQDNVINMANSLKGYSSATLRARYDKGVFFNQTSVPNLTAARCSNTSCHFEKQTPLWGSAAYVTPADCSACHGAPPSGTTAAPAGGVAGSHARHEAYFPGTTNCQKCHANHTTFTHATSAGRALKVQGFMRDPLNTVEASATYSGAGTNYLPSKSGTQTFGTCANLYCHSSGQSATGSGAGTAVTTPAWGGAALNCGSCHQNMGPAVNAAATGKHAKHAQTAGISCSACHGVGYTSTTAPAGTTHVNKMIELGWTGLAATPVTAYTKTNSFAAGSAVYGSCSNSYCHSTVQNATTGANSAVTYRSVSWASATTLTCAGCHVDMATDAVGTGSHRIHTLATGANFDCAKCHLNYTKTTTAAATHVNGTIELGAAGFTYSQGSGAANPAGNGYGSCSASACHGSAVVPWGGTLWSTTDQCGKCHSSAVTGAVTAATPFYGTSFPTKVTANTDPKVGAHTSHLTSTDSLSGSLACADCHGSVAISSVTHMTGSTAFAWSTLAKTGGLTPAYNSTTGVCSNVYCHGAAMPGGDTSGTNKSPTWNVAFLPATLSSAACGTCHGFPPSTASGHPAVSIPAGFPATASIGTTCSCHSNINPAGNSYANIFINKALHINGIAEVIAGGSCDACHGYPPASVAFAGTQGNWSSAKAENYLGGGGAHTINNHVSKLAKPGDGFANCVMCHDAADHQMSPINFIPSQNIKVKVSQRFRVEAAKQFKYSSNRLDGGSHQTGTCSNNSCHYGATPKWDPIH
;
A
#
# COMPACT_ATOMS: atom_id res chain seq x y z
N MET A 1 -73.04 44.03 39.86
CA MET A 1 -74.29 44.48 40.53
C MET A 1 -74.17 44.20 42.02
N LYS A 2 -74.37 45.27 42.83
CA LYS A 2 -74.82 45.40 44.24
C LYS A 2 -74.67 44.22 45.23
N LYS A 3 -74.41 44.39 46.54
CA LYS A 3 -73.94 45.45 47.45
C LYS A 3 -74.17 44.89 48.89
N ILE A 4 -73.23 45.13 49.81
CA ILE A 4 -73.44 45.62 51.21
C ILE A 4 -74.02 44.65 52.26
N LEU A 5 -73.34 44.32 53.39
CA LEU A 5 -72.90 45.09 54.59
C LEU A 5 -73.97 45.16 55.70
N THR A 6 -73.50 45.08 56.97
CA THR A 6 -74.05 45.69 58.22
C THR A 6 -75.30 45.07 58.86
N ILE A 7 -75.56 45.09 60.18
CA ILE A 7 -74.84 45.28 61.47
C ILE A 7 -75.91 45.10 62.59
N ALA A 8 -75.49 44.57 63.74
CA ALA A 8 -75.91 44.82 65.14
C ALA A 8 -77.37 44.92 65.62
N LEU A 9 -77.61 44.16 66.71
CA LEU A 9 -78.24 44.49 68.00
C LEU A 9 -79.63 45.16 68.04
N TYR A 10 -80.50 44.72 68.95
CA TYR A 10 -81.10 45.57 70.00
C TYR A 10 -81.96 44.75 71.00
N SER A 11 -81.69 44.97 72.30
CA SER A 11 -82.58 45.00 73.51
C SER A 11 -83.54 43.84 73.82
N GLY A 12 -83.74 43.37 75.06
CA GLY A 12 -83.58 44.01 76.37
C GLY A 12 -84.95 44.35 76.98
N MET A 13 -85.13 44.03 78.28
CA MET A 13 -86.28 44.35 79.17
C MET A 13 -87.51 43.42 79.05
N MET A 14 -88.26 43.04 80.10
CA MET A 14 -88.25 43.27 81.55
C MET A 14 -89.45 42.52 82.19
N PHE A 15 -89.44 42.41 83.53
CA PHE A 15 -90.56 42.14 84.47
C PHE A 15 -91.23 40.74 84.41
N GLY A 16 -91.29 39.93 85.46
CA GLY A 16 -91.13 40.15 86.90
C GLY A 16 -92.49 40.27 87.61
N LEU A 17 -93.07 39.14 88.06
CA LEU A 17 -94.03 39.11 89.18
C LEU A 17 -94.00 37.74 89.90
N THR A 18 -93.57 37.81 91.16
CA THR A 18 -93.82 36.97 92.36
C THR A 18 -95.03 36.03 92.31
N GLY A 19 -95.07 34.85 92.94
CA GLY A 19 -94.16 34.14 93.85
C GLY A 19 -94.96 33.07 94.62
N LEU A 20 -94.39 31.88 94.86
CA LEU A 20 -94.60 31.08 96.07
C LEU A 20 -93.59 29.93 96.12
N THR A 21 -92.91 29.83 97.24
CA THR A 21 -91.77 28.96 97.53
C THR A 21 -92.17 27.52 97.85
N LEU A 22 -91.53 26.55 97.19
CA LEU A 22 -91.29 25.20 97.70
C LEU A 22 -89.84 24.81 97.40
N THR A 23 -89.03 24.76 98.45
CA THR A 23 -87.62 24.35 98.44
C THR A 23 -87.51 22.84 98.30
N SER A 24 -87.13 22.36 97.13
CA SER A 24 -86.65 21.00 96.89
C SER A 24 -85.16 21.04 96.54
N ASN A 25 -84.32 20.59 97.46
CA ASN A 25 -82.89 20.41 97.28
C ASN A 25 -82.60 19.52 96.05
N THR A 26 -81.91 20.06 95.05
CA THR A 26 -81.33 19.27 93.96
C THR A 26 -79.93 18.82 94.36
N ALA A 27 -79.78 17.49 94.50
CA ALA A 27 -78.49 16.84 94.64
C ALA A 27 -77.60 17.14 93.40
N GLN A 28 -76.44 17.77 93.62
CA GLN A 28 -75.40 17.87 92.61
C GLN A 28 -74.59 16.56 92.61
N ALA A 29 -74.93 15.68 91.68
CA ALA A 29 -74.10 14.53 91.33
C ALA A 29 -73.95 14.48 89.80
N ALA A 30 -73.04 15.29 89.24
CA ALA A 30 -72.42 15.08 87.93
C ALA A 30 -71.35 16.16 87.66
N SER A 31 -70.06 15.80 87.77
CA SER A 31 -68.95 16.35 86.94
C SER A 31 -67.53 15.87 87.32
N VAL A 32 -67.37 14.88 88.21
CA VAL A 32 -66.02 14.50 88.71
C VAL A 32 -65.21 13.56 87.78
N LEU A 33 -65.75 13.06 86.67
CA LEU A 33 -65.04 12.12 85.79
C LEU A 33 -65.14 12.49 84.30
N ASN A 34 -64.61 13.66 83.91
CA ASN A 34 -64.57 13.97 82.47
C ASN A 34 -63.32 14.67 81.96
N SER A 35 -62.13 14.28 82.41
CA SER A 35 -60.88 14.77 81.79
C SER A 35 -59.64 13.96 82.19
N CYS A 36 -59.15 13.10 81.27
CA CYS A 36 -57.76 12.60 81.32
C CYS A 36 -56.74 13.74 81.08
N THR A 37 -57.20 14.87 80.53
CA THR A 37 -56.43 16.09 80.27
C THR A 37 -55.97 16.79 81.54
N THR A 38 -56.70 16.64 82.66
CA THR A 38 -56.43 17.35 83.92
C THR A 38 -55.84 16.44 84.99
N TYR A 39 -56.17 15.14 85.01
CA TYR A 39 -55.89 14.29 86.19
C TYR A 39 -54.83 13.20 86.03
N CYS A 40 -54.59 12.67 84.83
CA CYS A 40 -53.69 11.52 84.67
C CYS A 40 -52.41 11.86 83.90
N HIS A 41 -52.51 12.44 82.69
CA HIS A 41 -51.33 12.62 81.82
C HIS A 41 -51.31 13.88 80.95
N GLY A 42 -52.43 14.62 80.84
CA GLY A 42 -52.58 15.61 79.77
C GLY A 42 -52.75 14.92 78.41
N MET A 43 -53.58 15.49 77.53
CA MET A 43 -53.64 15.08 76.12
C MET A 43 -53.03 16.19 75.26
N PRO A 44 -52.10 15.87 74.34
CA PRO A 44 -51.44 14.58 74.18
C PRO A 44 -50.56 14.23 75.39
N PRO A 45 -50.36 12.94 75.72
CA PRO A 45 -49.38 12.55 76.75
C PRO A 45 -48.01 13.05 76.28
N LYS A 46 -47.44 14.01 77.01
CA LYS A 46 -46.12 14.56 76.70
C LYS A 46 -45.04 13.74 77.38
N ASP A 47 -43.92 13.54 76.68
CA ASP A 47 -42.74 12.96 77.32
C ASP A 47 -42.24 13.93 78.39
N ALA A 48 -42.12 13.47 79.64
CA ALA A 48 -41.57 14.25 80.73
C ALA A 48 -40.94 13.33 81.78
N ALA A 49 -39.98 13.87 82.54
CA ALA A 49 -39.55 13.25 83.78
C ALA A 49 -40.75 13.11 84.71
N ARG A 50 -40.83 12.00 85.44
CA ARG A 50 -41.94 11.69 86.35
C ARG A 50 -42.17 12.85 87.31
N LYS A 51 -43.39 13.40 87.32
CA LYS A 51 -43.79 14.39 88.33
C LYS A 51 -44.58 13.68 89.42
N GLY A 52 -44.44 14.14 90.67
CA GLY A 52 -45.33 13.68 91.74
C GLY A 52 -46.76 14.12 91.43
N ASN A 53 -47.74 13.22 91.52
CA ASN A 53 -49.15 13.62 91.49
C ASN A 53 -49.50 14.21 92.86
N PRO A 54 -49.90 15.49 92.96
CA PRO A 54 -50.20 16.11 94.24
C PRO A 54 -51.46 15.55 94.93
N HIS A 55 -52.30 14.76 94.26
CA HIS A 55 -53.59 14.31 94.79
C HIS A 55 -53.66 12.85 95.24
N PHE A 56 -52.78 11.97 94.75
CA PHE A 56 -52.90 10.52 94.99
C PHE A 56 -51.66 9.86 95.60
N GLY A 57 -50.62 10.62 95.97
CA GLY A 57 -49.37 10.04 96.50
C GLY A 57 -48.62 9.14 95.50
N SER A 58 -49.13 8.99 94.28
CA SER A 58 -48.51 8.24 93.18
C SER A 58 -47.70 9.18 92.30
N GLN A 59 -46.64 8.68 91.68
CA GLN A 59 -45.99 9.40 90.58
C GLN A 59 -47.03 9.56 89.46
N SER A 60 -47.34 10.79 89.03
CA SER A 60 -48.09 10.96 87.79
C SER A 60 -47.17 10.48 86.67
N SER A 61 -47.54 9.36 86.09
CA SER A 61 -48.06 9.29 84.73
C SER A 61 -47.11 9.59 83.56
N ALA A 62 -46.17 10.51 83.72
CA ALA A 62 -45.38 11.01 82.60
C ALA A 62 -44.67 9.86 81.87
N PHE A 63 -44.95 9.73 80.57
CA PHE A 63 -44.35 8.69 79.76
C PHE A 63 -42.88 9.06 79.55
N ILE A 64 -41.96 8.24 80.05
CA ILE A 64 -40.56 8.31 79.65
C ILE A 64 -40.48 7.61 78.30
N GLY A 65 -40.01 8.31 77.27
CA GLY A 65 -40.07 7.78 75.92
C GLY A 65 -39.76 8.80 74.84
N ASN A 66 -40.29 8.52 73.65
CA ASN A 66 -40.07 9.31 72.43
C ASN A 66 -41.40 9.71 71.75
N HIS A 67 -42.51 9.82 72.48
CA HIS A 67 -43.80 10.25 71.90
C HIS A 67 -43.71 11.65 71.28
N ALA A 68 -43.05 12.59 71.95
CA ALA A 68 -42.85 13.96 71.45
C ALA A 68 -42.10 13.96 70.10
N ASN A 69 -41.18 13.01 69.91
CA ASN A 69 -40.43 12.86 68.66
C ASN A 69 -41.26 12.19 67.55
N HIS A 70 -42.32 11.44 67.88
CA HIS A 70 -43.19 10.76 66.90
C HIS A 70 -44.49 11.50 66.59
N LEU A 71 -44.79 12.57 67.33
CA LEU A 71 -46.01 13.36 67.20
C LEU A 71 -45.71 14.70 66.52
N PRO A 72 -46.66 15.26 65.74
CA PRO A 72 -46.51 16.62 65.20
C PRO A 72 -46.54 17.65 66.33
N ALA A 73 -46.14 18.89 66.06
CA ALA A 73 -46.18 19.98 67.04
C ALA A 73 -47.56 20.17 67.70
N THR A 74 -48.64 19.87 66.97
CA THR A 74 -50.03 19.87 67.45
C THR A 74 -50.71 18.51 67.22
N PRO A 75 -50.58 17.56 68.17
CA PRO A 75 -51.14 16.22 68.00
C PRO A 75 -52.66 16.20 68.03
N THR A 76 -53.27 15.35 67.20
CA THR A 76 -54.71 15.07 67.20
C THR A 76 -54.94 13.60 67.59
N ALA A 77 -56.19 13.20 67.85
CA ALA A 77 -56.53 11.79 68.07
C ALA A 77 -56.05 10.90 66.91
N ALA A 78 -56.14 11.39 65.67
CA ALA A 78 -55.62 10.70 64.49
C ALA A 78 -54.10 10.47 64.53
N SER A 79 -53.34 11.36 65.16
CA SER A 79 -51.89 11.17 65.37
C SER A 79 -51.59 9.94 66.23
N CYS A 80 -52.45 9.65 67.21
CA CYS A 80 -52.30 8.51 68.12
C CYS A 80 -52.80 7.19 67.50
N THR A 81 -53.83 7.24 66.65
CA THR A 81 -54.38 6.03 65.96
C THR A 81 -53.36 5.31 65.07
N VAL A 82 -52.24 5.95 64.75
CA VAL A 82 -51.16 5.33 63.98
C VAL A 82 -50.55 4.18 64.76
N CYS A 83 -50.33 4.34 66.06
CA CYS A 83 -49.66 3.35 66.91
C CYS A 83 -50.62 2.61 67.86
N HIS A 84 -51.81 3.16 68.11
CA HIS A 84 -52.79 2.62 69.05
C HIS A 84 -54.13 2.32 68.39
N THR A 85 -54.79 1.23 68.79
CA THR A 85 -56.11 0.84 68.26
C THR A 85 -57.01 0.24 69.34
N PRO A 86 -58.24 0.72 69.59
CA PRO A 86 -58.88 1.92 69.04
C PRO A 86 -58.56 3.20 69.84
N VAL A 87 -58.40 4.34 69.15
CA VAL A 87 -58.35 5.67 69.79
C VAL A 87 -59.61 6.44 69.39
N ALA A 88 -60.74 6.14 70.02
CA ALA A 88 -61.94 6.97 69.94
C ALA A 88 -61.96 7.93 71.15
N ALA A 89 -62.29 9.20 70.92
CA ALA A 89 -62.37 10.22 71.98
C ALA A 89 -63.36 9.85 73.09
N THR A 90 -64.30 8.96 72.80
CA THR A 90 -65.40 8.55 73.71
C THR A 90 -65.13 7.26 74.47
N ASN A 91 -64.12 6.46 74.10
CA ASN A 91 -63.98 5.09 74.61
C ASN A 91 -62.77 4.87 75.52
N TYR A 92 -62.11 5.94 75.99
CA TYR A 92 -61.05 5.90 77.02
C TYR A 92 -60.21 4.60 77.01
N GLY A 93 -59.57 4.33 75.86
CA GLY A 93 -59.21 2.98 75.38
C GLY A 93 -58.14 2.19 76.12
N HIS A 94 -57.93 2.44 77.41
CA HIS A 94 -57.13 1.59 78.29
C HIS A 94 -57.67 1.55 79.75
N GLN A 95 -58.90 1.98 80.02
CA GLN A 95 -59.52 1.88 81.36
C GLN A 95 -59.71 0.43 81.83
N ASP A 96 -59.62 -0.53 80.91
CA ASP A 96 -59.54 -1.98 81.16
C ASP A 96 -58.13 -2.43 81.61
N ASN A 97 -57.24 -1.49 81.93
CA ASN A 97 -55.83 -1.68 82.22
C ASN A 97 -55.02 -2.24 81.04
N VAL A 98 -55.48 -2.11 79.80
CA VAL A 98 -54.76 -2.63 78.63
C VAL A 98 -54.56 -1.53 77.59
N ILE A 99 -53.32 -1.32 77.15
CA ILE A 99 -53.04 -0.46 76.00
C ILE A 99 -52.79 -1.34 74.78
N ASN A 100 -53.62 -1.15 73.77
CA ASN A 100 -53.57 -1.90 72.51
C ASN A 100 -52.75 -1.16 71.45
N MET A 101 -51.83 -1.88 70.83
CA MET A 101 -51.00 -1.38 69.73
C MET A 101 -51.58 -1.77 68.37
N ALA A 102 -51.41 -0.89 67.38
CA ALA A 102 -51.76 -1.18 66.02
C ALA A 102 -50.87 -2.29 65.43
N ASN A 103 -51.47 -3.37 64.92
CA ASN A 103 -50.73 -4.44 64.26
C ASN A 103 -50.21 -4.06 62.85
N SER A 104 -50.73 -2.97 62.28
CA SER A 104 -50.33 -2.44 60.97
C SER A 104 -50.20 -0.92 61.03
N LEU A 105 -48.97 -0.42 61.01
CA LEU A 105 -48.69 1.01 61.03
C LEU A 105 -48.91 1.58 59.60
N LYS A 106 -49.94 2.41 59.42
CA LYS A 106 -50.31 3.10 58.16
C LYS A 106 -50.56 2.23 56.91
N GLY A 107 -50.81 0.92 57.02
CA GLY A 107 -51.19 0.08 55.86
C GLY A 107 -50.02 -0.30 54.94
N TYR A 108 -48.78 -0.15 55.40
CA TYR A 108 -47.57 -0.46 54.61
C TYR A 108 -46.83 -1.73 55.04
N SER A 109 -47.16 -2.31 56.21
CA SER A 109 -46.79 -3.68 56.58
C SER A 109 -47.72 -4.68 55.88
N SER A 110 -47.20 -5.53 55.00
CA SER A 110 -48.01 -6.59 54.38
C SER A 110 -48.55 -7.54 55.45
N ALA A 111 -49.56 -8.36 55.10
CA ALA A 111 -50.09 -9.38 56.02
C ALA A 111 -48.99 -10.35 56.54
N THR A 112 -47.91 -10.53 55.76
CA THR A 112 -46.70 -11.31 56.07
C THR A 112 -45.63 -10.54 56.87
N LEU A 113 -45.67 -9.21 56.90
CA LEU A 113 -44.67 -8.36 57.54
C LEU A 113 -45.30 -7.35 58.52
N ARG A 114 -46.08 -7.84 59.50
CA ARG A 114 -46.67 -7.02 60.57
C ARG A 114 -45.61 -6.35 61.44
N ALA A 115 -45.91 -5.16 61.95
CA ALA A 115 -45.09 -4.51 62.98
C ALA A 115 -44.97 -5.45 64.19
N ARG A 116 -43.73 -5.68 64.64
CA ARG A 116 -43.46 -6.49 65.83
C ARG A 116 -43.00 -5.57 66.94
N TYR A 117 -43.56 -5.76 68.11
CA TYR A 117 -43.19 -5.04 69.33
C TYR A 117 -42.59 -6.06 70.28
N ASP A 118 -41.40 -5.81 70.81
CA ASP A 118 -40.70 -6.75 71.71
C ASP A 118 -41.49 -7.01 73.00
N LYS A 119 -42.46 -6.14 73.32
CA LYS A 119 -43.38 -6.26 74.46
C LYS A 119 -44.77 -6.81 74.09
N GLY A 120 -44.96 -7.26 72.84
CA GLY A 120 -46.26 -7.66 72.32
C GLY A 120 -47.13 -6.47 71.89
N VAL A 121 -48.29 -6.77 71.31
CA VAL A 121 -49.26 -5.77 70.79
C VAL A 121 -50.29 -5.35 71.85
N PHE A 122 -50.10 -5.80 73.08
CA PHE A 122 -50.87 -5.48 74.27
C PHE A 122 -49.92 -5.33 75.45
N PHE A 123 -50.13 -4.35 76.31
CA PHE A 123 -49.39 -4.23 77.56
C PHE A 123 -50.30 -3.76 78.70
N ASN A 124 -50.08 -4.33 79.89
CA ASN A 124 -50.80 -3.93 81.09
C ASN A 124 -50.43 -2.49 81.46
N GLN A 125 -51.45 -1.67 81.68
CA GLN A 125 -51.31 -0.31 82.19
C GLN A 125 -50.85 -0.38 83.65
N THR A 126 -49.54 -0.44 83.86
CA THR A 126 -48.94 -0.27 85.18
C THR A 126 -48.59 1.21 85.41
N SER A 127 -48.49 1.64 86.66
CA SER A 127 -47.99 2.98 87.02
C SER A 127 -46.51 3.21 86.60
N VAL A 128 -45.84 2.16 86.12
CA VAL A 128 -44.43 2.15 85.70
C VAL A 128 -44.26 1.27 84.43
N PRO A 129 -44.79 1.66 83.25
CA PRO A 129 -44.52 0.89 82.04
C PRO A 129 -43.03 0.99 81.71
N ASN A 130 -42.26 -0.08 81.96
CA ASN A 130 -40.83 -0.12 81.64
C ASN A 130 -40.66 -0.36 80.14
N LEU A 131 -40.68 0.74 79.39
CA LEU A 131 -40.46 0.75 77.94
C LEU A 131 -39.01 1.10 77.56
N THR A 132 -38.11 1.40 78.51
CA THR A 132 -36.72 1.82 78.20
C THR A 132 -35.89 0.74 77.51
N ALA A 133 -36.32 -0.52 77.59
CA ALA A 133 -35.74 -1.65 76.85
C ALA A 133 -36.58 -2.10 75.64
N ALA A 134 -37.68 -1.41 75.32
CA ALA A 134 -38.59 -1.81 74.25
C ALA A 134 -38.05 -1.40 72.87
N ARG A 135 -38.23 -2.28 71.88
CA ARG A 135 -37.98 -1.98 70.46
C ARG A 135 -39.20 -2.40 69.63
N CYS A 136 -39.29 -1.80 68.46
CA CYS A 136 -40.16 -2.25 67.40
C CYS A 136 -39.30 -2.86 66.29
N SER A 137 -39.85 -3.74 65.47
CA SER A 137 -39.26 -4.15 64.22
C SER A 137 -40.33 -4.23 63.14
N ASN A 138 -39.89 -4.23 61.88
CA ASN A 138 -40.79 -4.36 60.74
C ASN A 138 -41.82 -3.21 60.63
N THR A 139 -41.40 -2.01 61.02
CA THR A 139 -42.20 -0.78 60.94
C THR A 139 -41.77 0.02 59.71
N SER A 140 -42.73 0.44 58.88
CA SER A 140 -42.40 1.19 57.65
C SER A 140 -41.72 2.53 57.93
N CYS A 141 -42.04 3.17 59.07
CA CYS A 141 -41.38 4.40 59.53
C CYS A 141 -39.89 4.21 59.86
N HIS A 142 -39.44 2.98 60.12
CA HIS A 142 -38.03 2.65 60.37
C HIS A 142 -37.51 1.64 59.34
N PHE A 143 -38.03 1.69 58.11
CA PHE A 143 -37.54 0.93 56.96
C PHE A 143 -37.47 -0.59 57.21
N GLU A 144 -38.41 -1.11 57.98
CA GLU A 144 -38.50 -2.53 58.32
C GLU A 144 -37.30 -3.08 59.11
N LYS A 145 -36.45 -2.20 59.65
CA LYS A 145 -35.36 -2.54 60.55
C LYS A 145 -35.85 -2.62 62.00
N GLN A 146 -35.04 -3.22 62.87
CA GLN A 146 -35.22 -3.10 64.31
C GLN A 146 -34.94 -1.63 64.72
N THR A 147 -35.85 -1.03 65.48
CA THR A 147 -35.71 0.35 65.95
C THR A 147 -34.66 0.45 67.06
N PRO A 148 -34.11 1.65 67.30
CA PRO A 148 -33.44 1.95 68.57
C PRO A 148 -34.33 1.65 69.78
N LEU A 149 -33.71 1.59 70.95
CA LEU A 149 -34.42 1.49 72.23
C LEU A 149 -35.34 2.69 72.40
N TRP A 150 -36.58 2.44 72.82
CA TRP A 150 -37.53 3.49 73.10
C TRP A 150 -37.01 4.44 74.20
N GLY A 151 -37.01 5.75 73.93
CA GLY A 151 -36.40 6.78 74.77
C GLY A 151 -34.94 7.12 74.44
N SER A 152 -34.34 6.52 73.41
CA SER A 152 -33.03 6.96 72.89
C SER A 152 -33.10 8.38 72.29
N ALA A 153 -31.94 9.03 72.14
CA ALA A 153 -31.84 10.31 71.43
C ALA A 153 -32.45 10.23 70.01
N ALA A 154 -33.06 11.34 69.58
CA ALA A 154 -33.58 11.48 68.23
C ALA A 154 -32.44 11.56 67.21
N TYR A 155 -32.67 11.05 66.00
CA TYR A 155 -31.73 11.18 64.90
C TYR A 155 -31.53 12.65 64.51
N VAL A 156 -30.28 13.04 64.26
CA VAL A 156 -29.89 14.39 63.86
C VAL A 156 -29.38 14.41 62.42
N THR A 157 -29.79 15.41 61.65
CA THR A 157 -29.22 15.63 60.32
C THR A 157 -27.94 16.46 60.35
N PRO A 158 -26.95 16.15 59.51
CA PRO A 158 -26.93 15.05 58.51
C PRO A 158 -26.35 13.71 59.04
N ALA A 159 -25.87 13.68 60.28
CA ALA A 159 -25.06 12.58 60.83
C ALA A 159 -25.76 11.21 60.80
N ASP A 160 -27.08 11.19 61.03
CA ASP A 160 -27.85 9.95 61.15
C ASP A 160 -28.64 9.55 59.89
N CYS A 161 -28.41 10.21 58.75
CA CYS A 161 -29.09 9.87 57.49
C CYS A 161 -28.91 8.38 57.10
N SER A 162 -27.75 7.80 57.43
CA SER A 162 -27.42 6.41 57.13
C SER A 162 -28.13 5.38 58.03
N ALA A 163 -28.66 5.81 59.19
CA ALA A 163 -29.39 4.92 60.10
C ALA A 163 -30.67 4.38 59.44
N CYS A 164 -31.37 5.24 58.68
CA CYS A 164 -32.59 4.88 57.97
C CYS A 164 -32.30 4.21 56.61
N HIS A 165 -31.44 4.81 55.79
CA HIS A 165 -31.25 4.40 54.39
C HIS A 165 -30.19 3.31 54.17
N GLY A 166 -29.52 2.84 55.23
CA GLY A 166 -28.15 2.35 55.06
C GLY A 166 -27.27 3.54 54.62
N ALA A 167 -25.94 3.40 54.55
CA ALA A 167 -25.19 4.37 53.74
C ALA A 167 -25.83 4.43 52.32
N PRO A 168 -25.84 5.59 51.62
CA PRO A 168 -26.38 5.72 50.26
C PRO A 168 -26.00 4.48 49.48
N PRO A 169 -26.96 3.73 48.87
CA PRO A 169 -26.81 2.29 48.66
C PRO A 169 -25.52 1.99 47.90
N SER A 170 -24.46 1.70 48.65
CA SER A 170 -23.25 1.11 48.15
C SER A 170 -23.71 -0.28 47.77
N GLY A 171 -24.05 -0.44 46.49
CA GLY A 171 -24.81 -1.58 45.99
C GLY A 171 -24.24 -2.89 46.49
N THR A 172 -24.80 -3.40 47.58
CA THR A 172 -24.56 -4.77 48.01
C THR A 172 -25.58 -5.64 47.29
N THR A 173 -25.30 -6.93 47.19
CA THR A 173 -26.19 -7.92 46.58
C THR A 173 -27.49 -8.15 47.39
N ALA A 174 -27.65 -7.52 48.56
CA ALA A 174 -28.79 -7.69 49.45
C ALA A 174 -29.83 -6.57 49.31
N ALA A 175 -31.09 -6.95 49.08
CA ALA A 175 -32.23 -6.05 48.89
C ALA A 175 -32.33 -4.93 49.96
N PRO A 176 -32.73 -3.69 49.62
CA PRO A 176 -33.12 -3.18 48.30
C PRO A 176 -31.89 -2.85 47.45
N ALA A 177 -31.44 -3.85 46.70
CA ALA A 177 -30.27 -3.89 45.85
C ALA A 177 -30.79 -3.78 44.44
N GLY A 178 -30.40 -2.70 43.76
CA GLY A 178 -30.83 -2.38 42.41
C GLY A 178 -30.27 -3.32 41.35
N GLY A 179 -30.74 -4.57 41.33
CA GLY A 179 -30.47 -5.54 40.28
C GLY A 179 -29.13 -6.28 40.41
N VAL A 180 -28.97 -7.32 39.60
CA VAL A 180 -27.75 -8.15 39.51
C VAL A 180 -26.58 -7.24 39.11
N ALA A 181 -25.56 -7.14 39.97
CA ALA A 181 -24.46 -6.16 39.90
C ALA A 181 -24.94 -4.68 39.89
N GLY A 182 -25.38 -4.17 41.04
CA GLY A 182 -26.19 -2.96 41.16
C GLY A 182 -25.66 -1.69 40.46
N SER A 183 -26.52 -1.03 39.68
CA SER A 183 -26.20 0.22 38.96
C SER A 183 -25.67 1.33 39.88
N HIS A 184 -26.11 1.40 41.14
CA HIS A 184 -25.53 2.31 42.13
C HIS A 184 -24.04 2.05 42.38
N ALA A 185 -23.60 0.79 42.50
CA ALA A 185 -22.20 0.47 42.73
C ALA A 185 -21.30 1.00 41.60
N ARG A 186 -21.80 0.97 40.35
CA ARG A 186 -21.08 1.54 39.20
C ARG A 186 -21.01 3.07 39.27
N HIS A 187 -22.10 3.74 39.64
CA HIS A 187 -22.11 5.20 39.76
C HIS A 187 -21.26 5.68 40.95
N GLU A 188 -21.30 4.99 42.09
CA GLU A 188 -20.46 5.26 43.26
C GLU A 188 -18.97 5.09 42.95
N ALA A 189 -18.59 4.17 42.05
CA ALA A 189 -17.20 4.03 41.63
C ALA A 189 -16.65 5.30 40.93
N TYR A 190 -17.50 6.09 40.28
CA TYR A 190 -17.11 7.34 39.60
C TYR A 190 -17.50 8.60 40.38
N PHE A 191 -18.57 8.54 41.16
CA PHE A 191 -19.14 9.66 41.90
C PHE A 191 -19.36 9.31 43.38
N PRO A 192 -18.28 9.05 44.14
CA PRO A 192 -18.40 8.64 45.53
C PRO A 192 -18.91 9.77 46.41
N GLY A 193 -19.71 9.44 47.43
CA GLY A 193 -20.06 10.37 48.50
C GLY A 193 -21.37 11.13 48.29
N THR A 194 -21.93 11.61 49.40
CA THR A 194 -23.33 12.06 49.50
C THR A 194 -23.66 13.30 48.68
N THR A 195 -22.66 14.14 48.36
CA THR A 195 -22.85 15.32 47.50
C THR A 195 -23.13 14.96 46.05
N ASN A 196 -22.81 13.74 45.62
CA ASN A 196 -23.03 13.27 44.26
C ASN A 196 -24.42 12.69 44.02
N CYS A 197 -25.19 12.37 45.08
CA CYS A 197 -26.56 11.89 44.94
C CYS A 197 -27.46 12.90 44.20
N GLN A 198 -27.15 14.20 44.31
CA GLN A 198 -27.87 15.27 43.63
C GLN A 198 -27.77 15.22 42.09
N LYS A 199 -26.91 14.36 41.55
CA LYS A 199 -26.79 14.13 40.10
C LYS A 199 -28.00 13.38 39.53
N CYS A 200 -28.67 12.58 40.37
CA CYS A 200 -29.84 11.80 39.97
C CYS A 200 -31.06 12.06 40.87
N HIS A 201 -30.86 12.47 42.13
CA HIS A 201 -31.92 12.64 43.12
C HIS A 201 -32.04 14.08 43.59
N ALA A 202 -33.19 14.41 44.19
CA ALA A 202 -33.30 15.66 44.91
C ALA A 202 -32.38 15.64 46.12
N ASN A 203 -31.63 16.72 46.32
CA ASN A 203 -30.84 16.86 47.54
C ASN A 203 -31.79 17.14 48.72
N HIS A 204 -31.77 16.25 49.72
CA HIS A 204 -32.56 16.39 50.94
C HIS A 204 -31.66 16.92 52.06
N THR A 205 -31.59 18.25 52.19
CA THR A 205 -30.72 18.93 53.17
C THR A 205 -31.34 19.07 54.56
N THR A 206 -32.58 18.60 54.75
CA THR A 206 -33.30 18.62 56.02
C THR A 206 -33.88 17.24 56.35
N PHE A 207 -33.91 16.89 57.64
CA PHE A 207 -34.51 15.64 58.08
C PHE A 207 -36.00 15.66 57.78
N THR A 208 -36.45 14.77 56.89
CA THR A 208 -37.88 14.55 56.68
C THR A 208 -38.25 13.27 57.43
N HIS A 209 -38.87 13.46 58.60
CA HIS A 209 -39.29 12.36 59.47
C HIS A 209 -40.12 11.33 58.67
N ALA A 210 -39.98 10.03 58.96
CA ALA A 210 -40.67 8.96 58.25
C ALA A 210 -42.20 8.93 58.46
N THR A 211 -42.76 9.87 59.25
CA THR A 211 -44.18 10.23 59.18
C THR A 211 -44.56 10.84 57.81
N SER A 212 -43.56 11.18 57.00
CA SER A 212 -43.63 11.49 55.56
C SER A 212 -43.65 10.24 54.66
N ALA A 213 -43.81 9.04 55.23
CA ALA A 213 -43.94 7.78 54.51
C ALA A 213 -45.00 7.93 53.39
N GLY A 214 -44.53 7.91 52.14
CA GLY A 214 -45.34 8.21 50.95
C GLY A 214 -44.68 9.19 49.98
N ARG A 215 -43.64 9.92 50.41
CA ARG A 215 -42.79 10.69 49.49
C ARG A 215 -41.78 9.76 48.84
N ALA A 216 -41.92 9.58 47.53
CA ALA A 216 -41.04 8.73 46.74
C ALA A 216 -39.63 9.33 46.63
N LEU A 217 -38.60 8.52 46.86
CA LEU A 217 -37.22 8.83 46.49
C LEU A 217 -37.11 8.69 44.96
N LYS A 218 -37.60 9.70 44.22
CA LYS A 218 -37.61 9.67 42.76
C LYS A 218 -36.24 10.08 42.23
N VAL A 219 -35.82 9.44 41.14
CA VAL A 219 -34.86 10.06 40.23
C VAL A 219 -35.55 11.31 39.69
N GLN A 220 -34.87 12.46 39.76
CA GLN A 220 -35.45 13.73 39.30
C GLN A 220 -35.69 13.68 37.78
N GLY A 221 -36.63 14.49 37.31
CA GLY A 221 -36.90 14.64 35.86
C GLY A 221 -35.79 15.35 35.08
N PHE A 222 -34.67 15.68 35.73
CA PHE A 222 -33.44 16.19 35.15
C PHE A 222 -32.27 15.48 35.83
N MET A 223 -31.16 15.29 35.10
CA MET A 223 -29.93 14.74 35.64
C MET A 223 -28.80 15.77 35.58
N ARG A 224 -27.68 15.48 36.24
CA ARG A 224 -26.49 16.34 36.18
C ARG A 224 -25.29 15.57 35.66
N ASP A 225 -24.44 16.31 34.96
CA ASP A 225 -23.19 15.81 34.42
C ASP A 225 -22.12 15.61 35.52
N PRO A 226 -20.92 15.11 35.17
CA PRO A 226 -19.79 14.98 36.09
C PRO A 226 -19.41 16.29 36.81
N LEU A 227 -19.55 17.44 36.13
CA LEU A 227 -19.27 18.79 36.64
C LEU A 227 -20.43 19.39 37.46
N ASN A 228 -21.49 18.60 37.71
CA ASN A 228 -22.70 18.99 38.44
C ASN A 228 -23.61 20.00 37.72
N THR A 229 -23.44 20.17 36.41
CA THR A 229 -24.30 21.01 35.55
C THR A 229 -25.57 20.25 35.17
N VAL A 230 -26.72 20.94 35.17
CA VAL A 230 -28.01 20.34 34.80
C VAL A 230 -28.03 19.99 33.31
N GLU A 231 -28.30 18.72 33.00
CA GLU A 231 -28.56 18.23 31.65
C GLU A 231 -30.07 18.33 31.40
N ALA A 232 -30.53 19.50 30.94
CA ALA A 232 -31.97 19.82 30.84
C ALA A 232 -32.78 18.85 29.95
N SER A 233 -32.13 18.18 29.00
CA SER A 233 -32.75 17.19 28.11
C SER A 233 -32.70 15.75 28.66
N ALA A 234 -31.98 15.52 29.76
CA ALA A 234 -31.83 14.20 30.36
C ALA A 234 -33.15 13.72 30.96
N THR A 235 -33.49 12.46 30.71
CA THR A 235 -34.74 11.87 31.17
C THR A 235 -34.53 10.50 31.82
N TYR A 236 -35.42 10.17 32.74
CA TYR A 236 -35.56 8.84 33.33
C TYR A 236 -37.02 8.42 33.29
N SER A 237 -37.31 7.27 32.69
CA SER A 237 -38.70 6.79 32.49
C SER A 237 -39.27 6.01 33.68
N GLY A 238 -38.47 5.78 34.73
CA GLY A 238 -38.87 4.92 35.85
C GLY A 238 -39.79 5.63 36.84
N ALA A 239 -40.82 4.94 37.28
CA ALA A 239 -41.87 5.49 38.15
C ALA A 239 -41.82 4.97 39.61
N GLY A 240 -40.80 4.19 39.98
CA GLY A 240 -40.73 3.51 41.27
C GLY A 240 -40.79 4.44 42.48
N THR A 241 -41.78 4.24 43.35
CA THR A 241 -41.97 4.95 44.63
C THR A 241 -41.66 4.08 45.84
N ASN A 242 -41.21 2.84 45.62
CA ASN A 242 -41.11 1.78 46.62
C ASN A 242 -39.70 1.70 47.23
N TYR A 243 -39.50 2.40 48.35
CA TYR A 243 -38.22 2.47 49.08
C TYR A 243 -38.11 1.46 50.24
N LEU A 244 -39.16 0.66 50.49
CA LEU A 244 -39.16 -0.35 51.55
C LEU A 244 -38.57 -1.68 51.07
N PRO A 245 -37.77 -2.39 51.88
CA PRO A 245 -37.24 -3.71 51.53
C PRO A 245 -38.32 -4.69 51.07
N SER A 246 -39.47 -4.73 51.75
CA SER A 246 -40.62 -5.58 51.39
C SER A 246 -41.25 -5.28 50.03
N LYS A 247 -41.11 -4.05 49.54
CA LYS A 247 -41.66 -3.59 48.25
C LYS A 247 -40.59 -3.56 47.16
N SER A 248 -39.40 -4.10 47.44
CA SER A 248 -38.28 -4.05 46.51
C SER A 248 -38.56 -4.80 45.21
N GLY A 249 -39.31 -5.91 45.26
CA GLY A 249 -39.70 -6.72 44.09
C GLY A 249 -40.78 -6.11 43.19
N THR A 250 -41.41 -5.00 43.61
CA THR A 250 -42.40 -4.24 42.79
C THR A 250 -41.85 -2.93 42.28
N GLN A 251 -40.52 -2.72 42.36
CA GLN A 251 -39.86 -1.56 41.78
C GLN A 251 -39.74 -1.72 40.26
N THR A 252 -40.38 -0.83 39.51
CA THR A 252 -40.17 -0.72 38.06
C THR A 252 -39.04 0.27 37.79
N PHE A 253 -37.89 -0.25 37.38
CA PHE A 253 -36.77 0.56 36.92
C PHE A 253 -37.01 1.10 35.51
N GLY A 254 -36.51 2.30 35.25
CA GLY A 254 -36.65 2.98 33.97
C GLY A 254 -35.35 3.01 33.15
N THR A 255 -35.45 3.61 31.98
CA THR A 255 -34.33 3.86 31.06
C THR A 255 -33.82 5.28 31.21
N CYS A 256 -32.50 5.44 31.14
CA CYS A 256 -31.84 6.75 31.10
C CYS A 256 -31.63 7.18 29.64
N ALA A 257 -31.91 8.45 29.31
CA ALA A 257 -31.70 9.00 27.96
C ALA A 257 -31.21 10.45 27.97
N ASN A 258 -30.49 10.85 26.91
CA ASN A 258 -29.92 12.19 26.68
C ASN A 258 -28.94 12.67 27.76
N LEU A 259 -28.05 11.78 28.24
CA LEU A 259 -27.01 12.11 29.22
C LEU A 259 -25.62 12.05 28.60
N TYR A 260 -24.71 12.90 29.09
CA TYR A 260 -23.30 12.86 28.69
C TYR A 260 -22.66 11.48 28.92
N CYS A 261 -22.86 10.86 30.09
CA CYS A 261 -22.22 9.57 30.44
C CYS A 261 -22.73 8.37 29.61
N HIS A 262 -23.86 8.51 28.92
CA HIS A 262 -24.45 7.51 28.02
C HIS A 262 -24.46 8.00 26.55
N SER A 263 -23.55 8.91 26.24
CA SER A 263 -23.35 9.48 24.90
C SER A 263 -21.91 9.29 24.44
N SER A 264 -21.67 9.51 23.15
CA SER A 264 -20.34 9.48 22.55
C SER A 264 -19.34 10.51 23.09
N GLY A 265 -19.72 11.29 24.12
CA GLY A 265 -18.94 12.34 24.76
C GLY A 265 -18.87 13.62 23.91
N GLN A 266 -18.75 13.46 22.59
CA GLN A 266 -18.74 14.54 21.61
C GLN A 266 -19.31 14.07 20.27
N SER A 267 -19.68 15.01 19.41
CA SER A 267 -20.24 14.72 18.10
C SER A 267 -19.23 14.09 17.11
N ALA A 268 -19.74 13.62 15.97
CA ALA A 268 -18.92 13.11 14.88
C ALA A 268 -17.98 14.16 14.26
N THR A 269 -18.21 15.46 14.48
CA THR A 269 -17.32 16.55 14.02
C THR A 269 -16.33 16.98 15.09
N GLY A 270 -16.47 16.46 16.32
CA GLY A 270 -15.67 16.83 17.49
C GLY A 270 -16.19 18.08 18.20
N SER A 271 -17.11 18.83 17.58
CA SER A 271 -17.74 20.02 18.14
C SER A 271 -19.18 19.75 18.56
N GLY A 272 -19.56 20.20 19.75
CA GLY A 272 -20.88 20.01 20.33
C GLY A 272 -21.08 18.65 21.02
N ALA A 273 -22.27 18.47 21.55
CA ALA A 273 -22.64 17.32 22.37
C ALA A 273 -22.54 15.99 21.60
N GLY A 274 -22.21 14.93 22.34
CA GLY A 274 -22.26 13.57 21.83
C GLY A 274 -23.67 13.11 21.50
N THR A 275 -23.77 12.09 20.65
CA THR A 275 -25.03 11.40 20.39
C THR A 275 -25.21 10.29 21.40
N ALA A 276 -26.46 10.00 21.80
CA ALA A 276 -26.75 8.86 22.66
C ALA A 276 -26.29 7.57 21.98
N VAL A 277 -25.46 6.78 22.66
CA VAL A 277 -24.94 5.50 22.12
C VAL A 277 -25.79 4.34 22.63
N THR A 278 -26.32 4.46 23.84
CA THR A 278 -27.23 3.49 24.43
C THR A 278 -28.24 4.19 25.34
N THR A 279 -29.40 3.58 25.51
CA THR A 279 -30.44 4.01 26.46
C THR A 279 -30.57 2.94 27.55
N PRO A 280 -29.65 2.92 28.54
CA PRO A 280 -29.55 1.81 29.47
C PRO A 280 -30.73 1.80 30.43
N ALA A 281 -31.24 0.60 30.72
CA ALA A 281 -32.20 0.39 31.80
C ALA A 281 -31.47 0.30 33.14
N TRP A 282 -31.97 1.01 34.15
CA TRP A 282 -31.46 0.90 35.51
C TRP A 282 -31.68 -0.52 36.06
N GLY A 283 -30.66 -1.09 36.72
CA GLY A 283 -30.66 -2.49 37.15
C GLY A 283 -30.52 -3.50 36.00
N GLY A 284 -30.26 -3.04 34.76
CA GLY A 284 -30.01 -3.88 33.59
C GLY A 284 -28.58 -4.45 33.54
N ALA A 285 -28.21 -5.02 32.38
CA ALA A 285 -26.89 -5.62 32.18
C ALA A 285 -25.74 -4.61 32.32
N ALA A 286 -24.56 -5.12 32.68
CA ALA A 286 -23.35 -4.31 32.81
C ALA A 286 -22.97 -3.65 31.48
N LEU A 287 -22.63 -2.35 31.55
CA LEU A 287 -22.19 -1.57 30.40
C LEU A 287 -20.70 -1.79 30.11
N ASN A 288 -20.32 -1.74 28.83
CA ASN A 288 -18.92 -1.78 28.38
C ASN A 288 -18.52 -0.44 27.73
N CYS A 289 -17.27 -0.29 27.28
CA CYS A 289 -16.81 0.95 26.64
C CYS A 289 -17.70 1.39 25.47
N GLY A 290 -18.16 0.43 24.66
CA GLY A 290 -19.08 0.61 23.54
C GLY A 290 -20.49 1.06 23.93
N SER A 291 -20.83 1.00 25.22
CA SER A 291 -22.08 1.50 25.77
C SER A 291 -22.02 2.99 26.12
N CYS A 292 -20.83 3.52 26.40
CA CYS A 292 -20.64 4.94 26.67
C CYS A 292 -20.35 5.68 25.38
N HIS A 293 -19.26 5.33 24.68
CA HIS A 293 -18.96 5.86 23.36
C HIS A 293 -19.07 4.77 22.30
N GLN A 294 -19.10 5.14 21.01
CA GLN A 294 -19.05 4.14 19.93
C GLN A 294 -17.86 3.21 20.14
N ASN A 295 -18.01 1.91 19.90
CA ASN A 295 -16.93 0.95 20.14
C ASN A 295 -15.67 1.33 19.34
N MET A 296 -14.58 1.67 20.04
CA MET A 296 -13.29 2.07 19.45
C MET A 296 -12.26 0.93 19.48
N GLY A 297 -12.59 -0.23 20.05
CA GLY A 297 -11.74 -1.41 20.10
C GLY A 297 -11.66 -2.12 18.75
N PRO A 298 -11.00 -3.30 18.64
CA PRO A 298 -10.63 -3.92 17.36
C PRO A 298 -11.80 -4.37 16.46
N ALA A 299 -13.04 -4.41 16.97
CA ALA A 299 -14.21 -4.65 16.13
C ALA A 299 -14.51 -3.43 15.26
N VAL A 300 -14.48 -3.59 13.93
CA VAL A 300 -14.69 -2.49 12.99
C VAL A 300 -16.07 -1.86 13.21
N ASN A 301 -16.09 -0.60 13.63
CA ASN A 301 -17.27 0.23 13.79
C ASN A 301 -17.02 1.56 13.08
N ALA A 302 -17.66 1.75 11.92
CA ALA A 302 -17.53 2.97 11.12
C ALA A 302 -18.09 4.22 11.82
N ALA A 303 -18.95 4.06 12.84
CA ALA A 303 -19.47 5.16 13.64
C ALA A 303 -18.49 5.62 14.73
N ALA A 304 -17.34 4.96 14.88
CA ALA A 304 -16.25 5.41 15.75
C ALA A 304 -15.86 6.86 15.42
N THR A 305 -15.86 7.72 16.43
CA THR A 305 -15.65 9.16 16.27
C THR A 305 -14.22 9.47 15.82
N GLY A 306 -14.06 10.46 14.94
CA GLY A 306 -12.75 10.85 14.39
C GLY A 306 -12.09 9.73 13.55
N LYS A 307 -10.83 9.37 13.86
CA LYS A 307 -10.07 8.32 13.15
C LYS A 307 -9.72 7.10 13.99
N HIS A 308 -10.48 6.81 15.05
CA HIS A 308 -10.31 5.56 15.81
C HIS A 308 -10.46 4.31 14.93
N ALA A 309 -11.39 4.31 13.97
CA ALA A 309 -11.56 3.18 13.05
C ALA A 309 -10.30 2.87 12.21
N LYS A 310 -9.49 3.88 11.88
CA LYS A 310 -8.23 3.67 11.17
C LYS A 310 -7.10 3.23 12.09
N HIS A 311 -6.94 3.90 13.23
CA HIS A 311 -5.81 3.65 14.12
C HIS A 311 -6.03 2.40 15.00
N ALA A 312 -7.13 2.33 15.74
CA ALA A 312 -7.35 1.27 16.72
C ALA A 312 -7.96 -0.01 16.12
N GLN A 313 -8.88 0.13 15.15
CA GLN A 313 -9.54 -1.04 14.53
C GLN A 313 -8.74 -1.62 13.37
N THR A 314 -8.33 -0.79 12.40
CA THR A 314 -7.65 -1.28 11.19
C THR A 314 -6.16 -1.54 11.43
N ALA A 315 -5.43 -0.56 11.99
CA ALA A 315 -4.00 -0.68 12.24
C ALA A 315 -3.65 -1.36 13.58
N GLY A 316 -4.65 -1.61 14.44
CA GLY A 316 -4.43 -2.29 15.73
C GLY A 316 -3.59 -1.49 16.74
N ILE A 317 -3.52 -0.16 16.59
CA ILE A 317 -2.76 0.71 17.50
C ILE A 317 -3.44 0.73 18.87
N SER A 318 -2.67 0.46 19.92
CA SER A 318 -3.19 0.48 21.29
C SER A 318 -3.67 1.87 21.71
N CYS A 319 -4.72 1.94 22.51
CA CYS A 319 -5.26 3.19 23.03
C CYS A 319 -4.19 3.98 23.81
N SER A 320 -3.29 3.28 24.49
CA SER A 320 -2.18 3.87 25.25
C SER A 320 -1.19 4.63 24.40
N ALA A 321 -1.08 4.34 23.10
CA ALA A 321 -0.20 5.08 22.19
C ALA A 321 -0.60 6.57 22.09
N CYS A 322 -1.90 6.87 22.21
CA CYS A 322 -2.44 8.22 22.10
C CYS A 322 -2.94 8.79 23.42
N HIS A 323 -3.52 7.98 24.31
CA HIS A 323 -4.16 8.43 25.56
C HIS A 323 -3.31 8.22 26.81
N GLY A 324 -2.16 7.55 26.69
CA GLY A 324 -1.22 7.33 27.79
C GLY A 324 -1.38 5.97 28.48
N VAL A 325 -0.51 5.72 29.44
CA VAL A 325 -0.50 4.46 30.21
C VAL A 325 -1.83 4.28 30.95
N GLY A 326 -2.38 3.07 30.93
CA GLY A 326 -3.64 2.73 31.61
C GLY A 326 -4.89 2.79 30.73
N TYR A 327 -4.80 3.32 29.51
CA TYR A 327 -5.86 3.24 28.50
C TYR A 327 -5.68 2.01 27.61
N THR A 328 -6.66 1.12 27.61
CA THR A 328 -6.71 -0.09 26.77
C THR A 328 -8.05 -0.22 26.07
N SER A 329 -8.24 -1.27 25.26
CA SER A 329 -9.53 -1.56 24.62
C SER A 329 -10.62 -1.98 25.61
N THR A 330 -10.28 -2.28 26.87
CA THR A 330 -11.23 -2.79 27.89
C THR A 330 -11.17 -2.03 29.22
N THR A 331 -10.14 -1.21 29.44
CA THR A 331 -9.91 -0.48 30.68
C THR A 331 -9.48 0.95 30.40
N ALA A 332 -9.90 1.86 31.27
CA ALA A 332 -9.40 3.22 31.35
C ALA A 332 -9.21 3.56 32.84
N PRO A 333 -8.32 4.51 33.19
CA PRO A 333 -8.16 4.94 34.58
C PRO A 333 -9.51 5.42 35.14
N ALA A 334 -9.92 4.86 36.28
CA ALA A 334 -11.11 5.32 37.01
C ALA A 334 -10.76 6.57 37.86
N GLY A 335 -11.72 7.49 38.04
CA GLY A 335 -11.54 8.67 38.89
C GLY A 335 -11.53 9.99 38.11
N THR A 336 -10.51 10.84 38.35
CA THR A 336 -10.44 12.25 37.90
C THR A 336 -10.23 12.46 36.40
N THR A 337 -10.02 11.39 35.61
CA THR A 337 -9.81 11.44 34.16
C THR A 337 -10.82 10.52 33.42
N HIS A 338 -10.94 10.66 32.10
CA HIS A 338 -11.81 9.88 31.18
C HIS A 338 -13.32 10.16 31.24
N VAL A 339 -13.93 10.32 32.42
CA VAL A 339 -15.37 10.66 32.57
C VAL A 339 -15.60 12.09 33.06
N ASN A 340 -14.58 12.93 33.06
CA ASN A 340 -14.56 14.29 33.61
C ASN A 340 -14.90 15.38 32.57
N LYS A 341 -15.51 15.03 31.43
CA LYS A 341 -15.69 15.91 30.26
C LYS A 341 -14.41 16.37 29.56
N MET A 342 -13.26 15.80 29.90
CA MET A 342 -11.98 16.07 29.23
C MET A 342 -11.52 14.87 28.39
N ILE A 343 -10.84 15.17 27.29
CA ILE A 343 -10.09 14.22 26.49
C ILE A 343 -8.61 14.47 26.77
N GLU A 344 -7.94 13.43 27.24
CA GLU A 344 -6.53 13.45 27.58
C GLU A 344 -5.73 12.68 26.54
N LEU A 345 -4.63 13.29 26.07
CA LEU A 345 -3.66 12.69 25.17
C LEU A 345 -2.33 12.53 25.91
N GLY A 346 -1.79 11.32 25.86
CA GLY A 346 -0.52 10.93 26.44
C GLY A 346 0.22 10.03 25.46
N TRP A 347 1.17 10.59 24.73
CA TRP A 347 1.83 9.85 23.66
C TRP A 347 2.82 8.83 24.22
N THR A 348 2.74 7.58 23.77
CA THR A 348 3.68 6.51 24.13
C THR A 348 4.18 5.76 22.90
N GLY A 349 5.26 4.99 23.06
CA GLY A 349 5.86 4.22 21.96
C GLY A 349 6.27 5.11 20.78
N LEU A 350 5.97 4.67 19.55
CA LEU A 350 6.34 5.40 18.33
C LEU A 350 5.66 6.78 18.21
N ALA A 351 4.57 7.03 18.92
CA ALA A 351 3.94 8.35 18.95
C ALA A 351 4.69 9.36 19.84
N ALA A 352 5.61 8.89 20.71
CA ALA A 352 6.40 9.71 21.62
C ALA A 352 7.78 10.11 21.06
N THR A 353 8.23 9.52 19.96
CA THR A 353 9.57 9.78 19.39
C THR A 353 9.51 9.99 17.86
N PRO A 354 9.53 11.25 17.39
CA PRO A 354 9.38 12.46 18.19
C PRO A 354 7.98 12.55 18.81
N VAL A 355 7.82 13.41 19.84
CA VAL A 355 6.53 13.58 20.50
C VAL A 355 5.53 14.16 19.51
N THR A 356 4.46 13.40 19.25
CA THR A 356 3.35 13.83 18.41
C THR A 356 2.74 15.10 18.99
N ALA A 357 2.55 16.10 18.15
CA ALA A 357 1.86 17.33 18.50
C ALA A 357 0.41 17.27 18.02
N TYR A 358 -0.52 17.73 18.85
CA TYR A 358 -1.94 17.88 18.50
C TYR A 358 -2.37 19.33 18.69
N THR A 359 -3.04 19.90 17.69
CA THR A 359 -3.33 21.35 17.67
C THR A 359 -4.22 21.85 18.81
N LYS A 360 -4.94 20.96 19.50
CA LYS A 360 -5.82 21.30 20.64
C LYS A 360 -5.18 21.16 22.01
N THR A 361 -3.86 21.00 22.07
CA THR A 361 -3.11 20.59 23.27
C THR A 361 -3.44 19.16 23.72
N ASN A 362 -2.79 18.68 24.79
CA ASN A 362 -2.95 17.30 25.27
C ASN A 362 -4.13 17.11 26.23
N SER A 363 -4.80 18.18 26.67
CA SER A 363 -6.00 18.10 27.50
C SER A 363 -7.00 19.13 27.02
N PHE A 364 -8.19 18.69 26.61
CA PHE A 364 -9.24 19.59 26.13
C PHE A 364 -10.63 19.05 26.41
N ALA A 365 -11.60 19.97 26.57
CA ALA A 365 -12.98 19.58 26.82
C ALA A 365 -13.60 18.87 25.61
N ALA A 366 -14.32 17.78 25.85
CA ALA A 366 -15.06 17.04 24.84
C ALA A 366 -16.12 17.95 24.20
N GLY A 367 -16.20 17.97 22.87
CA GLY A 367 -17.17 18.82 22.16
C GLY A 367 -16.78 20.30 22.07
N SER A 368 -15.60 20.71 22.56
CA SER A 368 -15.20 22.13 22.62
C SER A 368 -15.02 22.82 21.26
N ALA A 369 -14.63 22.08 20.22
CA ALA A 369 -14.40 22.59 18.86
C ALA A 369 -14.26 21.42 17.88
N VAL A 370 -14.15 21.68 16.58
CA VAL A 370 -13.82 20.64 15.58
C VAL A 370 -12.51 19.90 15.89
N TYR A 371 -12.31 18.67 15.40
CA TYR A 371 -11.06 17.94 15.65
C TYR A 371 -9.80 18.70 15.19
N GLY A 372 -8.73 18.55 15.95
CA GLY A 372 -7.40 19.06 15.60
C GLY A 372 -6.64 18.19 14.59
N SER A 373 -5.41 18.62 14.31
CA SER A 373 -4.48 17.92 13.43
C SER A 373 -3.27 17.40 14.20
N CYS A 374 -2.77 16.25 13.77
CA CYS A 374 -1.53 15.66 14.26
C CYS A 374 -0.36 16.14 13.40
N SER A 375 0.74 16.52 14.04
CA SER A 375 2.02 16.84 13.39
C SER A 375 3.17 16.25 14.21
N ASN A 376 4.38 16.25 13.63
CA ASN A 376 5.59 15.72 14.30
C ASN A 376 5.40 14.29 14.83
N SER A 377 4.81 13.41 14.01
CA SER A 377 4.49 12.03 14.40
C SER A 377 5.20 11.04 13.49
N TYR A 378 5.87 10.04 14.08
CA TYR A 378 6.52 8.96 13.34
C TYR A 378 5.57 8.31 12.30
N CYS A 379 4.31 8.08 12.67
CA CYS A 379 3.30 7.43 11.82
C CYS A 379 2.89 8.24 10.59
N HIS A 380 3.16 9.55 10.58
CA HIS A 380 2.91 10.45 9.45
C HIS A 380 4.23 11.06 8.94
N SER A 381 5.30 10.28 8.98
CA SER A 381 6.62 10.69 8.51
C SER A 381 7.05 9.93 7.26
N THR A 382 8.10 10.41 6.60
CA THR A 382 8.78 9.63 5.55
C THR A 382 9.55 8.43 6.11
N VAL A 383 9.58 8.24 7.44
CA VAL A 383 10.24 7.17 8.22
C VAL A 383 11.77 7.17 8.11
N GLN A 384 12.31 7.45 6.93
CA GLN A 384 13.73 7.54 6.63
C GLN A 384 14.04 8.78 5.78
N ASN A 385 15.28 9.23 5.89
CA ASN A 385 15.87 10.25 5.04
C ASN A 385 16.01 9.73 3.60
N ALA A 386 15.60 10.52 2.61
CA ALA A 386 15.63 10.11 1.21
C ALA A 386 17.04 9.73 0.71
N THR A 387 18.08 10.35 1.24
CA THR A 387 19.47 10.16 0.79
C THR A 387 20.23 9.15 1.64
N THR A 388 20.12 9.22 2.98
CA THR A 388 20.97 8.42 3.88
C THR A 388 20.29 7.16 4.43
N GLY A 389 18.96 7.07 4.36
CA GLY A 389 18.19 6.01 5.03
C GLY A 389 18.17 6.12 6.55
N ALA A 390 18.77 7.19 7.11
CA ALA A 390 18.81 7.45 8.54
C ALA A 390 17.49 8.07 9.03
N ASN A 391 17.29 8.11 10.35
CA ASN A 391 16.17 8.80 10.98
C ASN A 391 16.36 10.34 11.09
N SER A 392 17.45 10.88 10.55
CA SER A 392 17.75 12.32 10.56
C SER A 392 17.08 13.05 9.38
N ALA A 393 16.57 14.26 9.64
CA ALA A 393 15.90 15.08 8.63
C ALA A 393 14.74 14.35 7.89
N VAL A 394 14.02 13.48 8.60
CA VAL A 394 12.75 12.91 8.12
C VAL A 394 11.68 14.00 8.04
N THR A 395 10.81 13.92 7.04
CA THR A 395 9.72 14.89 6.84
C THR A 395 8.45 14.38 7.49
N TYR A 396 7.71 15.27 8.16
CA TYR A 396 6.42 14.96 8.80
C TYR A 396 5.27 15.64 8.08
N ARG A 397 4.19 14.89 7.82
CA ARG A 397 2.93 15.42 7.30
C ARG A 397 2.02 15.83 8.46
N SER A 398 1.31 16.95 8.27
CA SER A 398 0.23 17.36 9.18
C SER A 398 -1.08 16.74 8.69
N VAL A 399 -1.73 15.93 9.52
CA VAL A 399 -2.94 15.19 9.15
C VAL A 399 -4.07 15.49 10.12
N SER A 400 -5.24 15.89 9.60
CA SER A 400 -6.42 16.15 10.42
C SER A 400 -7.03 14.84 10.96
N TRP A 401 -7.35 14.82 12.26
CA TRP A 401 -8.11 13.72 12.86
C TRP A 401 -9.57 13.66 12.40
N ALA A 402 -10.05 14.65 11.64
CA ALA A 402 -11.36 14.63 10.99
C ALA A 402 -11.29 14.39 9.48
N SER A 403 -10.11 14.14 8.89
CA SER A 403 -9.94 14.12 7.43
C SER A 403 -11.02 13.29 6.72
N ALA A 404 -11.90 13.92 5.94
CA ALA A 404 -12.98 13.23 5.25
C ALA A 404 -12.48 12.45 4.01
N THR A 405 -11.31 12.82 3.48
CA THR A 405 -10.67 12.15 2.36
C THR A 405 -9.91 10.91 2.82
N THR A 406 -10.07 9.81 2.07
CA THR A 406 -9.17 8.66 2.16
C THR A 406 -7.76 9.14 1.82
N LEU A 407 -6.85 9.02 2.79
CA LEU A 407 -5.44 9.34 2.58
C LEU A 407 -4.84 8.29 1.63
N THR A 408 -4.26 8.75 0.53
CA THR A 408 -3.36 7.94 -0.30
C THR A 408 -1.99 7.84 0.39
N CYS A 409 -1.06 7.04 -0.16
CA CYS A 409 0.33 6.98 0.32
C CYS A 409 0.94 8.40 0.45
N ALA A 410 0.70 9.26 -0.55
CA ALA A 410 1.12 10.67 -0.58
C ALA A 410 0.60 11.52 0.60
N GLY A 411 -0.53 11.11 1.18
CA GLY A 411 -1.17 11.78 2.30
C GLY A 411 -0.41 11.63 3.63
N CYS A 412 0.40 10.58 3.78
CA CYS A 412 1.17 10.31 5.00
C CYS A 412 2.70 10.40 4.78
N HIS A 413 3.20 10.01 3.61
CA HIS A 413 4.61 10.13 3.21
C HIS A 413 4.71 10.47 1.71
N VAL A 414 5.89 10.44 1.08
CA VAL A 414 5.99 10.58 -0.39
C VAL A 414 5.51 9.30 -1.07
N ASP A 415 4.80 9.39 -2.20
CA ASP A 415 4.29 8.20 -2.88
C ASP A 415 5.41 7.53 -3.69
N MET A 416 5.94 6.42 -3.17
CA MET A 416 7.07 5.73 -3.78
C MET A 416 6.74 5.17 -5.17
N ALA A 417 5.48 4.98 -5.54
CA ALA A 417 5.11 4.47 -6.86
C ALA A 417 5.17 5.53 -7.96
N THR A 418 5.09 6.81 -7.61
CA THR A 418 4.94 7.91 -8.57
C THR A 418 5.91 9.06 -8.36
N ASP A 419 6.49 9.20 -7.17
CA ASP A 419 7.31 10.35 -6.79
C ASP A 419 8.81 10.10 -7.07
N ALA A 420 9.42 11.01 -7.83
CA ALA A 420 10.84 10.96 -8.18
C ALA A 420 11.78 11.18 -6.97
N VAL A 421 11.30 11.80 -5.89
CA VAL A 421 12.03 11.95 -4.61
C VAL A 421 11.70 10.85 -3.59
N GLY A 422 11.17 9.71 -4.06
CA GLY A 422 11.03 8.51 -3.24
C GLY A 422 12.33 8.10 -2.55
N THR A 423 12.23 7.58 -1.32
CA THR A 423 13.38 7.25 -0.47
C THR A 423 14.29 6.21 -1.11
N GLY A 424 15.61 6.44 -1.05
CA GLY A 424 16.62 5.51 -1.53
C GLY A 424 16.48 5.26 -3.03
N SER A 425 16.42 3.99 -3.43
CA SER A 425 16.32 3.58 -4.84
C SER A 425 14.90 3.24 -5.31
N HIS A 426 13.84 3.57 -4.55
CA HIS A 426 12.46 3.30 -4.98
C HIS A 426 12.18 3.89 -6.36
N ARG A 427 12.61 5.15 -6.61
CA ARG A 427 12.43 5.85 -7.89
C ARG A 427 12.87 5.04 -9.13
N ILE A 428 13.83 4.13 -8.98
CA ILE A 428 14.37 3.29 -10.05
C ILE A 428 13.55 2.02 -10.23
N HIS A 429 13.02 1.48 -9.12
CA HIS A 429 12.38 0.18 -9.08
C HIS A 429 10.87 0.26 -9.28
N THR A 430 10.19 1.30 -8.81
CA THR A 430 8.73 1.34 -8.73
C THR A 430 8.08 2.26 -9.78
N LEU A 431 8.77 3.29 -10.26
CA LEU A 431 8.23 4.24 -11.24
C LEU A 431 8.09 3.60 -12.62
N ALA A 432 7.15 4.12 -13.41
CA ALA A 432 6.93 3.70 -14.79
C ALA A 432 8.13 3.97 -15.71
N THR A 433 8.93 4.99 -15.42
CA THR A 433 10.21 5.30 -16.11
C THR A 433 11.37 4.41 -15.65
N GLY A 434 11.16 3.65 -14.57
CA GLY A 434 12.10 2.71 -13.97
C GLY A 434 11.86 1.27 -14.42
N ALA A 435 12.05 0.32 -13.49
CA ALA A 435 11.73 -1.10 -13.69
C ALA A 435 10.23 -1.40 -13.46
N ASN A 436 9.47 -0.45 -12.91
CA ASN A 436 8.02 -0.52 -12.70
C ASN A 436 7.55 -1.76 -11.90
N PHE A 437 8.34 -2.23 -10.94
CA PHE A 437 7.98 -3.33 -10.06
C PHE A 437 6.86 -2.95 -9.09
N ASP A 438 6.00 -3.92 -8.79
CA ASP A 438 5.08 -3.82 -7.66
C ASP A 438 5.85 -3.95 -6.34
N CYS A 439 5.36 -3.28 -5.29
CA CYS A 439 5.97 -3.31 -3.96
C CYS A 439 6.14 -4.74 -3.43
N ALA A 440 5.23 -5.66 -3.78
CA ALA A 440 5.26 -7.07 -3.36
C ALA A 440 6.54 -7.79 -3.77
N LYS A 441 7.24 -7.29 -4.80
CA LYS A 441 8.54 -7.83 -5.21
C LYS A 441 9.59 -7.69 -4.11
N CYS A 442 9.54 -6.63 -3.32
CA CYS A 442 10.52 -6.38 -2.25
C CYS A 442 9.90 -6.42 -0.86
N HIS A 443 8.62 -6.07 -0.70
CA HIS A 443 7.94 -5.91 0.58
C HIS A 443 6.75 -6.87 0.68
N LEU A 444 6.78 -7.80 1.64
CA LEU A 444 5.76 -8.83 1.76
C LEU A 444 4.37 -8.24 2.08
N ASN A 445 3.35 -8.57 1.29
CA ASN A 445 1.95 -8.10 1.43
C ASN A 445 1.75 -6.59 1.21
N TYR A 446 2.70 -5.90 0.58
CA TYR A 446 2.53 -4.53 0.11
C TYR A 446 2.29 -4.53 -1.40
N THR A 447 1.45 -3.61 -1.87
CA THR A 447 1.30 -3.32 -3.31
C THR A 447 1.46 -1.82 -3.52
N LYS A 448 1.36 -1.36 -4.77
CA LYS A 448 1.30 0.08 -5.07
C LYS A 448 0.10 0.81 -4.45
N THR A 449 -0.95 0.09 -4.02
CA THR A 449 -2.19 0.68 -3.50
C THR A 449 -2.60 0.18 -2.12
N THR A 450 -1.92 -0.84 -1.58
CA THR A 450 -2.26 -1.45 -0.29
C THR A 450 -1.02 -1.68 0.58
N THR A 451 -1.20 -1.56 1.89
CA THR A 451 -0.16 -1.84 2.89
C THR A 451 -0.56 -3.00 3.79
N ALA A 452 0.42 -3.69 4.38
CA ALA A 452 0.17 -4.69 5.41
C ALA A 452 -0.08 -3.98 6.75
N ALA A 453 -1.35 -3.85 7.15
CA ALA A 453 -1.78 -3.02 8.29
C ALA A 453 -1.04 -3.31 9.60
N ALA A 454 -0.74 -4.59 9.89
CA ALA A 454 -0.07 -5.01 11.12
C ALA A 454 1.42 -4.59 11.21
N THR A 455 2.08 -4.39 10.06
CA THR A 455 3.53 -4.16 9.99
C THR A 455 3.88 -2.79 9.41
N HIS A 456 2.92 -2.02 8.90
CA HIS A 456 3.23 -0.76 8.22
C HIS A 456 3.76 0.33 9.16
N VAL A 457 3.37 0.29 10.44
CA VAL A 457 3.70 1.31 11.45
C VAL A 457 4.37 0.71 12.70
N ASN A 458 5.08 -0.40 12.56
CA ASN A 458 5.67 -1.15 13.68
C ASN A 458 7.12 -0.77 14.01
N GLY A 459 7.73 0.18 13.27
CA GLY A 459 9.11 0.59 13.49
C GLY A 459 10.15 -0.18 12.67
N THR A 460 9.74 -1.17 11.86
CA THR A 460 10.64 -2.02 11.07
C THR A 460 10.29 -2.00 9.59
N ILE A 461 11.24 -2.41 8.74
CA ILE A 461 11.01 -2.56 7.30
C ILE A 461 11.04 -4.04 6.94
N GLU A 462 9.87 -4.53 6.52
CA GLU A 462 9.69 -5.92 6.10
C GLU A 462 10.07 -6.08 4.62
N LEU A 463 11.01 -6.99 4.36
CA LEU A 463 11.40 -7.41 3.02
C LEU A 463 10.95 -8.85 2.76
N GLY A 464 10.48 -9.13 1.54
CA GLY A 464 10.10 -10.46 1.08
C GLY A 464 11.30 -11.26 0.54
N ALA A 465 11.09 -12.56 0.34
CA ALA A 465 12.05 -13.45 -0.33
C ALA A 465 12.07 -13.19 -1.84
N ALA A 466 12.71 -12.10 -2.23
CA ALA A 466 12.74 -11.59 -3.59
C ALA A 466 13.86 -12.19 -4.46
N GLY A 467 14.49 -13.27 -3.99
CA GLY A 467 15.66 -13.86 -4.65
C GLY A 467 16.88 -12.93 -4.64
N PHE A 468 17.01 -12.10 -3.60
CA PHE A 468 18.20 -11.30 -3.31
C PHE A 468 18.45 -11.25 -1.81
N THR A 469 19.68 -10.91 -1.43
CA THR A 469 20.08 -10.63 -0.05
C THR A 469 20.20 -9.13 0.15
N TYR A 470 19.52 -8.59 1.16
CA TYR A 470 19.70 -7.20 1.59
C TYR A 470 20.51 -7.16 2.89
N SER A 471 21.55 -6.34 2.94
CA SER A 471 22.51 -6.35 4.06
C SER A 471 21.90 -6.01 5.42
N GLN A 472 20.79 -5.24 5.46
CA GLN A 472 20.10 -4.90 6.71
C GLN A 472 19.09 -6.00 7.15
N GLY A 473 18.92 -7.07 6.37
CA GLY A 473 17.92 -8.10 6.63
C GLY A 473 16.48 -7.59 6.50
N SER A 474 15.56 -8.17 7.28
CA SER A 474 14.13 -7.84 7.29
C SER A 474 13.60 -7.74 8.73
N GLY A 475 12.57 -6.93 8.92
CA GLY A 475 11.83 -6.86 10.18
C GLY A 475 12.68 -6.38 11.33
N ALA A 476 12.74 -7.14 12.42
CA ALA A 476 13.51 -6.76 13.61
C ALA A 476 15.00 -6.50 13.32
N ALA A 477 15.58 -7.18 12.32
CA ALA A 477 16.96 -6.92 11.88
C ALA A 477 17.11 -5.62 11.06
N ASN A 478 16.00 -5.13 10.49
CA ASN A 478 15.93 -3.94 9.67
C ASN A 478 15.04 -2.83 10.30
N PRO A 479 15.43 -2.28 11.47
CA PRO A 479 14.69 -1.19 12.09
C PRO A 479 14.73 0.07 11.21
N ALA A 480 13.64 0.82 11.21
CA ALA A 480 13.55 2.06 10.46
C ALA A 480 14.63 3.06 10.88
N GLY A 481 15.36 3.63 9.90
CA GLY A 481 16.36 4.67 10.16
C GLY A 481 17.76 4.15 10.46
N ASN A 482 18.01 2.84 10.28
CA ASN A 482 19.34 2.22 10.40
C ASN A 482 20.27 2.47 9.19
N GLY A 483 19.89 3.37 8.28
CA GLY A 483 20.63 3.62 7.05
C GLY A 483 20.26 2.64 5.92
N TYR A 484 20.65 2.99 4.70
CA TYR A 484 20.49 2.08 3.57
C TYR A 484 21.56 0.98 3.57
N GLY A 485 21.14 -0.22 3.19
CA GLY A 485 22.00 -1.38 2.97
C GLY A 485 22.36 -1.58 1.51
N SER A 486 22.91 -2.75 1.22
CA SER A 486 23.27 -3.19 -0.13
C SER A 486 22.52 -4.45 -0.53
N CYS A 487 22.14 -4.52 -1.80
CA CYS A 487 21.58 -5.72 -2.42
C CYS A 487 22.71 -6.57 -3.02
N SER A 488 22.67 -7.87 -2.79
CA SER A 488 23.59 -8.86 -3.37
C SER A 488 22.87 -10.18 -3.68
N ALA A 489 23.56 -11.11 -4.35
CA ALA A 489 23.02 -12.43 -4.73
C ALA A 489 21.66 -12.32 -5.44
N SER A 490 21.52 -11.32 -6.32
CA SER A 490 20.24 -10.97 -6.94
C SER A 490 20.20 -11.38 -8.41
N ALA A 491 19.04 -11.82 -8.89
CA ALA A 491 18.82 -11.97 -10.32
C ALA A 491 18.72 -10.61 -11.06
N CYS A 492 18.53 -9.49 -10.35
CA CYS A 492 18.24 -8.18 -10.93
C CYS A 492 19.48 -7.30 -11.15
N HIS A 493 20.50 -7.40 -10.29
CA HIS A 493 21.78 -6.68 -10.41
C HIS A 493 22.94 -7.62 -10.78
N GLY A 494 22.64 -8.87 -11.11
CA GLY A 494 23.62 -9.90 -11.39
C GLY A 494 24.52 -10.21 -10.19
N SER A 495 25.79 -10.47 -10.47
CA SER A 495 26.80 -10.82 -9.45
C SER A 495 27.26 -9.64 -8.60
N ALA A 496 26.71 -8.45 -8.81
CA ALA A 496 27.17 -7.24 -8.14
C ALA A 496 26.54 -7.03 -6.76
N VAL A 497 27.27 -6.29 -5.93
CA VAL A 497 26.78 -5.73 -4.68
C VAL A 497 26.48 -4.25 -4.90
N VAL A 498 25.22 -3.84 -4.78
CA VAL A 498 24.77 -2.48 -5.11
C VAL A 498 24.15 -1.80 -3.89
N PRO A 499 24.60 -0.60 -3.49
CA PRO A 499 24.00 0.12 -2.38
C PRO A 499 22.61 0.67 -2.76
N TRP A 500 21.65 0.53 -1.87
CA TRP A 500 20.36 1.19 -1.98
C TRP A 500 20.51 2.70 -1.70
N GLY A 501 19.88 3.54 -2.52
CA GLY A 501 20.08 5.00 -2.48
C GLY A 501 21.29 5.52 -3.25
N GLY A 502 21.99 4.67 -4.02
CA GLY A 502 23.12 5.08 -4.86
C GLY A 502 22.77 6.04 -6.01
N THR A 503 23.82 6.60 -6.62
CA THR A 503 23.71 7.52 -7.77
C THR A 503 23.15 6.79 -9.00
N LEU A 504 22.22 7.43 -9.70
CA LEU A 504 21.69 6.98 -10.98
C LEU A 504 22.70 7.26 -12.10
N TRP A 505 23.02 6.26 -12.92
CA TRP A 505 23.99 6.41 -14.01
C TRP A 505 23.35 6.73 -15.37
N SER A 506 22.14 6.24 -15.63
CA SER A 506 21.33 6.63 -16.79
C SER A 506 19.85 6.69 -16.42
N THR A 507 19.18 7.70 -16.98
CA THR A 507 17.74 7.97 -16.82
C THR A 507 16.98 7.84 -18.14
N THR A 508 17.67 7.60 -19.26
CA THR A 508 17.12 7.72 -20.62
C THR A 508 16.82 6.37 -21.30
N ASP A 509 17.57 5.31 -21.03
CA ASP A 509 17.26 3.96 -21.55
C ASP A 509 17.75 2.84 -20.62
N GLN A 510 17.12 1.66 -20.73
CA GLN A 510 17.37 0.55 -19.82
C GLN A 510 18.76 -0.09 -19.97
N CYS A 511 19.31 -0.16 -21.19
CA CYS A 511 20.67 -0.68 -21.42
C CYS A 511 21.71 0.30 -20.90
N GLY A 512 21.47 1.61 -21.09
CA GLY A 512 22.22 2.74 -20.55
C GLY A 512 22.47 2.68 -19.05
N LYS A 513 21.62 1.97 -18.29
CA LYS A 513 21.77 1.79 -16.84
C LYS A 513 22.93 0.87 -16.47
N CYS A 514 23.37 0.01 -17.39
CA CYS A 514 24.38 -1.02 -17.14
C CYS A 514 25.53 -0.99 -18.14
N HIS A 515 25.31 -0.57 -19.39
CA HIS A 515 26.31 -0.43 -20.46
C HIS A 515 25.92 0.77 -21.33
N SER A 516 26.64 1.03 -22.43
CA SER A 516 26.25 2.11 -23.33
C SER A 516 24.87 1.84 -23.94
N SER A 517 24.12 2.91 -24.23
CA SER A 517 22.71 2.88 -24.62
C SER A 517 22.44 1.96 -25.83
N ALA A 518 21.23 1.38 -25.88
CA ALA A 518 20.77 0.59 -27.02
C ALA A 518 20.28 1.43 -28.22
N VAL A 519 20.27 2.76 -28.09
CA VAL A 519 19.89 3.65 -29.20
C VAL A 519 20.95 3.58 -30.29
N THR A 520 20.51 3.48 -31.55
CA THR A 520 21.40 3.47 -32.72
C THR A 520 22.37 4.66 -32.67
N GLY A 521 23.67 4.37 -32.78
CA GLY A 521 24.73 5.38 -32.75
C GLY A 521 25.15 5.85 -31.35
N ALA A 522 24.57 5.31 -30.27
CA ALA A 522 24.98 5.68 -28.92
C ALA A 522 26.34 5.10 -28.51
N VAL A 523 26.71 3.96 -29.08
CA VAL A 523 28.08 3.43 -28.99
C VAL A 523 28.90 4.09 -30.09
N THR A 524 30.01 4.72 -29.71
CA THR A 524 30.97 5.34 -30.63
C THR A 524 32.39 5.02 -30.15
N ALA A 525 33.41 5.40 -30.92
CA ALA A 525 34.79 5.34 -30.43
C ALA A 525 35.01 6.22 -29.18
N ALA A 526 34.29 7.34 -29.05
CA ALA A 526 34.36 8.23 -27.88
C ALA A 526 33.47 7.74 -26.71
N THR A 527 32.43 6.96 -27.00
CA THR A 527 31.50 6.36 -26.04
C THR A 527 31.47 4.83 -26.23
N PRO A 528 32.56 4.13 -25.87
CA PRO A 528 32.66 2.69 -26.12
C PRO A 528 31.61 1.93 -25.31
N PHE A 529 31.31 0.67 -25.68
CA PHE A 529 30.26 -0.12 -25.03
C PHE A 529 30.44 -0.27 -23.50
N TYR A 530 31.70 -0.29 -23.03
CA TYR A 530 32.04 -0.36 -21.61
C TYR A 530 32.02 0.99 -20.88
N GLY A 531 31.83 2.11 -21.58
CA GLY A 531 31.99 3.48 -21.04
C GLY A 531 31.10 3.78 -19.83
N THR A 532 29.94 3.13 -19.75
CA THR A 532 28.98 3.25 -18.64
C THR A 532 28.75 1.91 -17.92
N SER A 533 29.70 0.97 -18.03
CA SER A 533 29.57 -0.36 -17.41
C SER A 533 29.36 -0.29 -15.89
N PHE A 534 28.27 -0.87 -15.40
CA PHE A 534 27.87 -0.88 -13.98
C PHE A 534 27.15 -2.20 -13.64
N PRO A 535 27.31 -2.78 -12.43
CA PRO A 535 28.00 -2.24 -11.25
C PRO A 535 29.50 -2.50 -11.19
N THR A 536 29.98 -3.55 -11.86
CA THR A 536 31.41 -3.79 -12.03
C THR A 536 31.88 -3.08 -13.28
N LYS A 537 32.55 -1.95 -13.11
CA LYS A 537 33.06 -1.16 -14.23
C LYS A 537 34.17 -1.93 -14.96
N VAL A 538 33.89 -2.35 -16.18
CA VAL A 538 34.88 -2.77 -17.15
C VAL A 538 35.51 -1.51 -17.74
N THR A 539 36.83 -1.37 -17.65
CA THR A 539 37.51 -0.12 -18.02
C THR A 539 38.19 -0.16 -19.37
N ALA A 540 38.27 -1.32 -20.03
CA ALA A 540 38.96 -1.49 -21.30
C ALA A 540 38.35 -2.59 -22.18
N ASN A 541 38.59 -2.48 -23.49
CA ASN A 541 38.28 -3.50 -24.50
C ASN A 541 39.17 -4.75 -24.40
N THR A 542 40.14 -4.79 -23.49
CA THR A 542 40.94 -5.98 -23.19
C THR A 542 40.24 -6.93 -22.21
N ASP A 543 39.15 -6.51 -21.56
CA ASP A 543 38.34 -7.38 -20.71
C ASP A 543 37.52 -8.36 -21.56
N PRO A 544 37.62 -9.69 -21.35
CA PRO A 544 36.88 -10.69 -22.12
C PRO A 544 35.35 -10.53 -22.11
N LYS A 545 34.77 -9.84 -21.12
CA LYS A 545 33.32 -9.58 -21.06
C LYS A 545 32.87 -8.52 -22.08
N VAL A 546 33.75 -7.60 -22.45
CA VAL A 546 33.45 -6.54 -23.42
C VAL A 546 34.20 -6.75 -24.72
N GLY A 547 35.50 -6.97 -24.71
CA GLY A 547 36.29 -7.30 -25.89
C GLY A 547 36.01 -6.39 -27.09
N ALA A 548 35.81 -7.00 -28.24
CA ALA A 548 35.56 -6.36 -29.53
C ALA A 548 34.14 -5.78 -29.74
N HIS A 549 33.27 -5.72 -28.72
CA HIS A 549 31.90 -5.20 -28.88
C HIS A 549 31.87 -3.82 -29.55
N THR A 550 32.66 -2.85 -29.06
CA THR A 550 32.69 -1.50 -29.64
C THR A 550 33.07 -1.54 -31.12
N SER A 551 34.08 -2.33 -31.50
CA SER A 551 34.54 -2.42 -32.89
C SER A 551 33.45 -2.94 -33.83
N HIS A 552 32.68 -3.94 -33.40
CA HIS A 552 31.56 -4.49 -34.18
C HIS A 552 30.36 -3.53 -34.24
N LEU A 553 29.98 -2.92 -33.12
CA LEU A 553 28.82 -2.03 -33.04
C LEU A 553 29.02 -0.73 -33.86
N THR A 554 30.27 -0.28 -34.00
CA THR A 554 30.58 0.99 -34.68
C THR A 554 31.34 0.81 -35.98
N SER A 555 31.60 -0.43 -36.39
CA SER A 555 32.41 -0.80 -37.58
C SER A 555 33.68 0.03 -37.71
N THR A 556 34.50 0.05 -36.66
CA THR A 556 35.74 0.86 -36.61
C THR A 556 36.72 0.51 -37.73
N ASP A 557 36.62 -0.70 -38.28
CA ASP A 557 37.44 -1.21 -39.37
C ASP A 557 36.89 -0.89 -40.76
N SER A 558 35.67 -0.33 -40.89
CA SER A 558 35.02 -0.04 -42.17
C SER A 558 34.86 -1.23 -43.14
N LEU A 559 34.95 -2.47 -42.65
CA LEU A 559 34.79 -3.66 -43.50
C LEU A 559 33.33 -4.03 -43.75
N SER A 560 32.43 -3.60 -42.88
CA SER A 560 30.99 -3.85 -42.96
C SER A 560 30.22 -2.62 -42.46
N GLY A 561 28.89 -2.65 -42.59
CA GLY A 561 28.03 -1.74 -41.83
C GLY A 561 28.07 -2.04 -40.33
N SER A 562 27.65 -1.10 -39.49
CA SER A 562 27.51 -1.32 -38.03
C SER A 562 26.66 -2.56 -37.75
N LEU A 563 27.17 -3.45 -36.90
CA LEU A 563 26.45 -4.65 -36.49
C LEU A 563 25.53 -4.33 -35.32
N ALA A 564 24.33 -4.89 -35.34
CA ALA A 564 23.42 -4.91 -34.20
C ALA A 564 23.75 -6.10 -33.28
N CYS A 565 23.28 -6.06 -32.03
CA CYS A 565 23.47 -7.18 -31.09
C CYS A 565 22.92 -8.50 -31.65
N ALA A 566 21.80 -8.44 -32.39
CA ALA A 566 21.13 -9.58 -32.99
C ALA A 566 21.87 -10.19 -34.20
N ASP A 567 22.92 -9.53 -34.70
CA ASP A 567 23.75 -10.05 -35.79
C ASP A 567 24.80 -11.05 -35.28
N CYS A 568 25.14 -10.98 -33.98
CA CYS A 568 26.03 -11.93 -33.32
C CYS A 568 25.28 -12.85 -32.36
N HIS A 569 24.45 -12.25 -31.51
CA HIS A 569 23.59 -12.94 -30.56
C HIS A 569 22.22 -13.21 -31.19
N GLY A 570 21.45 -14.12 -30.61
CA GLY A 570 20.00 -14.20 -30.84
C GLY A 570 19.30 -12.99 -30.21
N SER A 571 18.08 -13.19 -29.72
CA SER A 571 17.39 -12.12 -28.98
C SER A 571 18.14 -11.76 -27.70
N VAL A 572 18.59 -10.50 -27.59
CA VAL A 572 19.19 -9.94 -26.37
C VAL A 572 18.14 -9.07 -25.67
N ALA A 573 17.69 -9.52 -24.50
CA ALA A 573 16.76 -8.79 -23.65
C ALA A 573 17.32 -8.71 -22.22
N ILE A 574 17.09 -7.61 -21.52
CA ILE A 574 17.51 -7.45 -20.11
C ILE A 574 16.86 -8.52 -19.22
N SER A 575 15.66 -8.97 -19.57
CA SER A 575 14.94 -10.04 -18.88
C SER A 575 15.41 -11.46 -19.24
N SER A 576 16.35 -11.63 -20.18
CA SER A 576 16.89 -12.95 -20.48
C SER A 576 17.56 -13.52 -19.23
N VAL A 577 17.28 -14.79 -18.95
CA VAL A 577 17.86 -15.54 -17.83
C VAL A 577 19.39 -15.62 -17.89
N THR A 578 20.03 -15.28 -19.02
CA THR A 578 21.48 -15.32 -19.14
C THR A 578 22.14 -13.94 -19.13
N HIS A 579 21.43 -12.86 -19.49
CA HIS A 579 22.05 -11.55 -19.76
C HIS A 579 22.72 -10.91 -18.52
N MET A 580 22.07 -10.96 -17.35
CA MET A 580 22.59 -10.35 -16.12
C MET A 580 23.32 -11.35 -15.21
N THR A 581 23.52 -12.59 -15.62
CA THR A 581 24.10 -13.63 -14.75
C THR A 581 25.63 -13.60 -14.67
N GLY A 582 26.27 -12.75 -15.48
CA GLY A 582 27.73 -12.76 -15.65
C GLY A 582 28.24 -13.97 -16.42
N SER A 583 27.33 -14.72 -17.08
CA SER A 583 27.64 -15.87 -17.93
C SER A 583 27.84 -15.46 -19.39
N THR A 584 28.69 -16.19 -20.10
CA THR A 584 28.91 -16.09 -21.56
C THR A 584 27.97 -17.00 -22.36
N ALA A 585 26.94 -17.55 -21.71
CA ALA A 585 25.93 -18.37 -22.37
C ALA A 585 24.91 -17.51 -23.12
N PHE A 586 24.97 -17.56 -24.45
CA PHE A 586 24.01 -16.92 -25.34
C PHE A 586 23.72 -17.81 -26.54
N ALA A 587 22.57 -17.59 -27.18
CA ALA A 587 22.28 -18.19 -28.48
C ALA A 587 22.98 -17.38 -29.59
N TRP A 588 23.61 -18.04 -30.53
CA TRP A 588 24.16 -17.39 -31.74
C TRP A 588 23.06 -17.01 -32.74
N SER A 589 23.25 -15.89 -33.43
CA SER A 589 22.35 -15.38 -34.48
C SER A 589 22.26 -16.33 -35.69
N THR A 590 21.29 -16.07 -36.57
CA THR A 590 21.22 -16.73 -37.87
C THR A 590 22.40 -16.35 -38.77
N LEU A 591 22.81 -15.07 -38.76
CA LEU A 591 23.92 -14.58 -39.58
C LEU A 591 25.24 -15.28 -39.23
N ALA A 592 25.54 -15.43 -37.93
CA ALA A 592 26.76 -16.11 -37.47
C ALA A 592 26.81 -17.59 -37.90
N LYS A 593 25.65 -18.22 -38.10
CA LYS A 593 25.47 -19.64 -38.49
C LYS A 593 25.40 -19.86 -40.02
N THR A 594 25.52 -18.80 -40.82
CA THR A 594 25.44 -18.90 -42.29
C THR A 594 26.39 -19.97 -42.81
N GLY A 595 25.92 -20.81 -43.74
CA GLY A 595 26.67 -21.97 -44.23
C GLY A 595 26.52 -23.24 -43.37
N GLY A 596 25.54 -23.28 -42.46
CA GLY A 596 25.31 -24.44 -41.58
C GLY A 596 26.34 -24.56 -40.46
N LEU A 597 27.02 -23.46 -40.15
CA LEU A 597 28.07 -23.42 -39.14
C LEU A 597 27.48 -23.58 -37.73
N THR A 598 28.32 -24.05 -36.82
CA THR A 598 28.06 -24.09 -35.37
C THR A 598 29.07 -23.20 -34.66
N PRO A 599 28.79 -21.88 -34.57
CA PRO A 599 29.68 -20.93 -33.90
C PRO A 599 29.92 -21.29 -32.43
N ALA A 600 31.13 -21.01 -31.95
CA ALA A 600 31.49 -21.21 -30.54
C ALA A 600 32.42 -20.11 -30.02
N TYR A 601 32.25 -19.78 -28.73
CA TYR A 601 33.11 -18.88 -27.99
C TYR A 601 33.60 -19.59 -26.73
N ASN A 602 34.92 -19.76 -26.61
CA ASN A 602 35.53 -20.29 -25.40
C ASN A 602 35.80 -19.15 -24.43
N SER A 603 35.00 -19.04 -23.38
CA SER A 603 35.13 -17.95 -22.39
C SER A 603 36.39 -18.03 -21.52
N THR A 604 37.06 -19.18 -21.47
CA THR A 604 38.33 -19.34 -20.74
C THR A 604 39.50 -18.78 -21.53
N THR A 605 39.51 -18.99 -22.85
CA THR A 605 40.60 -18.53 -23.73
C THR A 605 40.29 -17.25 -24.48
N GLY A 606 39.02 -16.84 -24.52
CA GLY A 606 38.52 -15.72 -25.32
C GLY A 606 38.46 -16.01 -26.82
N VAL A 607 38.58 -17.26 -27.26
CA VAL A 607 38.68 -17.60 -28.68
C VAL A 607 37.32 -17.88 -29.30
N CYS A 608 37.03 -17.21 -30.42
CA CYS A 608 35.90 -17.50 -31.29
C CYS A 608 36.28 -18.59 -32.31
N SER A 609 35.33 -19.44 -32.72
CA SER A 609 35.57 -20.47 -33.74
C SER A 609 34.30 -20.77 -34.52
N ASN A 610 34.48 -21.26 -35.76
CA ASN A 610 33.39 -21.70 -36.63
C ASN A 610 32.30 -20.63 -36.87
N VAL A 611 32.73 -19.36 -37.00
CA VAL A 611 31.84 -18.19 -37.18
C VAL A 611 31.89 -17.72 -38.62
N TYR A 612 30.71 -17.47 -39.23
CA TYR A 612 30.60 -17.00 -40.61
C TYR A 612 31.44 -15.73 -40.88
N CYS A 613 31.29 -14.69 -40.05
CA CYS A 613 31.99 -13.40 -40.21
C CYS A 613 33.52 -13.48 -40.08
N HIS A 614 34.06 -14.58 -39.54
CA HIS A 614 35.50 -14.82 -39.41
C HIS A 614 36.02 -15.83 -40.45
N GLY A 615 35.28 -16.04 -41.54
CA GLY A 615 35.76 -16.82 -42.69
C GLY A 615 35.65 -18.34 -42.52
N ALA A 616 34.84 -18.82 -41.58
CA ALA A 616 34.67 -20.27 -41.39
C ALA A 616 33.91 -20.95 -42.55
N ALA A 617 33.05 -20.22 -43.27
CA ALA A 617 32.44 -20.64 -44.53
C ALA A 617 32.38 -19.46 -45.50
N MET A 618 33.08 -19.58 -46.63
CA MET A 618 33.07 -18.58 -47.69
C MET A 618 32.33 -19.11 -48.93
N PRO A 619 31.69 -18.23 -49.73
CA PRO A 619 31.15 -18.59 -51.03
C PRO A 619 32.20 -19.30 -51.90
N GLY A 620 31.77 -20.30 -52.68
CA GLY A 620 32.68 -21.11 -53.51
C GLY A 620 33.58 -22.08 -52.73
N GLY A 621 33.43 -22.18 -51.40
CA GLY A 621 34.20 -23.13 -50.58
C GLY A 621 35.63 -22.67 -50.30
N ASP A 622 35.93 -21.37 -50.41
CA ASP A 622 37.26 -20.86 -50.08
C ASP A 622 37.59 -21.08 -48.60
N THR A 623 38.74 -21.69 -48.35
CA THR A 623 39.24 -22.03 -47.01
C THR A 623 40.58 -21.39 -46.69
N SER A 624 41.12 -20.56 -47.60
CA SER A 624 42.49 -20.03 -47.57
C SER A 624 42.75 -18.90 -46.55
N GLY A 625 41.73 -18.48 -45.80
CA GLY A 625 41.89 -17.54 -44.69
C GLY A 625 42.88 -18.04 -43.63
N THR A 626 43.81 -17.18 -43.24
CA THR A 626 44.93 -17.50 -42.34
C THR A 626 44.55 -17.48 -40.85
N ASN A 627 43.48 -16.79 -40.46
CA ASN A 627 43.00 -16.78 -39.08
C ASN A 627 41.46 -16.75 -39.01
N LYS A 628 40.87 -17.95 -38.89
CA LYS A 628 39.43 -18.17 -38.75
C LYS A 628 38.98 -18.38 -37.30
N SER A 629 39.85 -18.10 -36.34
CA SER A 629 39.57 -18.30 -34.92
C SER A 629 40.18 -17.19 -34.05
N PRO A 630 39.66 -15.96 -34.18
CA PRO A 630 40.22 -14.82 -33.47
C PRO A 630 39.96 -14.84 -31.97
N THR A 631 40.85 -14.18 -31.23
CA THR A 631 40.66 -13.89 -29.81
C THR A 631 39.87 -12.59 -29.63
N TRP A 632 38.76 -12.66 -28.90
CA TRP A 632 37.73 -11.63 -28.75
C TRP A 632 38.21 -10.27 -28.24
N ASN A 633 39.27 -10.26 -27.43
CA ASN A 633 39.82 -9.05 -26.79
C ASN A 633 41.20 -8.66 -27.35
N VAL A 634 41.55 -9.17 -28.53
CA VAL A 634 42.79 -8.86 -29.26
C VAL A 634 42.43 -8.27 -30.61
N ALA A 635 43.22 -7.29 -31.08
CA ALA A 635 43.02 -6.71 -32.40
C ALA A 635 43.13 -7.79 -33.49
N PHE A 636 42.07 -7.96 -34.27
CA PHE A 636 41.99 -9.00 -35.31
C PHE A 636 42.68 -8.58 -36.61
N LEU A 637 42.54 -7.31 -36.99
CA LEU A 637 43.08 -6.75 -38.23
C LEU A 637 44.11 -5.66 -37.93
N PRO A 638 45.12 -5.48 -38.80
CA PRO A 638 46.02 -4.35 -38.72
C PRO A 638 45.30 -3.03 -39.00
N ALA A 639 45.83 -1.93 -38.46
CA ALA A 639 45.27 -0.59 -38.64
C ALA A 639 45.27 -0.11 -40.10
N THR A 640 46.20 -0.61 -40.90
CA THR A 640 46.33 -0.30 -42.33
C THR A 640 45.92 -1.49 -43.18
N LEU A 641 45.26 -1.21 -44.31
CA LEU A 641 44.90 -2.24 -45.28
C LEU A 641 46.17 -2.90 -45.84
N SER A 642 46.12 -4.20 -46.09
CA SER A 642 47.14 -4.96 -46.82
C SER A 642 46.54 -6.22 -47.43
N SER A 643 47.25 -6.87 -48.36
CA SER A 643 46.85 -8.18 -48.87
C SER A 643 46.73 -9.23 -47.76
N ALA A 644 47.64 -9.22 -46.79
CA ALA A 644 47.60 -10.09 -45.62
C ALA A 644 46.38 -9.81 -44.74
N ALA A 645 45.94 -8.55 -44.63
CA ALA A 645 44.73 -8.21 -43.87
C ALA A 645 43.47 -8.86 -44.45
N CYS A 646 43.27 -8.77 -45.78
CA CYS A 646 42.19 -9.49 -46.46
C CYS A 646 42.35 -11.01 -46.30
N GLY A 647 43.60 -11.48 -46.41
CA GLY A 647 44.06 -12.86 -46.19
C GLY A 647 43.73 -13.46 -44.82
N THR A 648 43.28 -12.65 -43.86
CA THR A 648 42.89 -13.11 -42.52
C THR A 648 41.65 -13.99 -42.58
N CYS A 649 40.64 -13.55 -43.33
CA CYS A 649 39.33 -14.22 -43.40
C CYS A 649 39.20 -15.15 -44.61
N HIS A 650 39.66 -14.70 -45.78
CA HIS A 650 39.57 -15.44 -47.05
C HIS A 650 40.81 -15.14 -47.91
N GLY A 651 40.99 -15.84 -49.03
CA GLY A 651 42.13 -15.59 -49.91
C GLY A 651 42.06 -14.22 -50.59
N PHE A 652 43.22 -13.61 -50.84
CA PHE A 652 43.30 -12.35 -51.60
C PHE A 652 44.45 -12.40 -52.63
N PRO A 653 44.17 -12.77 -53.89
CA PRO A 653 42.87 -13.22 -54.42
C PRO A 653 42.47 -14.61 -53.88
N PRO A 654 41.18 -14.98 -53.93
CA PRO A 654 40.74 -16.33 -53.58
C PRO A 654 41.46 -17.40 -54.41
N SER A 655 41.63 -18.59 -53.82
CA SER A 655 42.33 -19.70 -54.47
C SER A 655 41.64 -20.13 -55.76
N THR A 656 42.42 -20.48 -56.78
CA THR A 656 41.91 -21.11 -58.01
C THR A 656 41.26 -22.46 -57.74
N ALA A 657 41.65 -23.14 -56.66
CA ALA A 657 41.02 -24.38 -56.19
C ALA A 657 39.55 -24.16 -55.77
N SER A 658 39.17 -22.93 -55.43
CA SER A 658 37.80 -22.53 -55.09
C SER A 658 36.99 -22.10 -56.33
N GLY A 659 37.52 -22.30 -57.54
CA GLY A 659 36.89 -21.91 -58.80
C GLY A 659 37.06 -20.43 -59.17
N HIS A 660 37.90 -19.68 -58.45
CA HIS A 660 38.20 -18.28 -58.75
C HIS A 660 39.27 -18.18 -59.87
N PRO A 661 39.14 -17.25 -60.84
CA PRO A 661 40.17 -17.07 -61.87
C PRO A 661 41.50 -16.57 -61.28
N ALA A 662 42.63 -16.97 -61.87
CA ALA A 662 43.93 -16.46 -61.46
C ALA A 662 44.07 -14.98 -61.87
N VAL A 663 44.26 -14.10 -60.88
CA VAL A 663 44.49 -12.65 -61.07
C VAL A 663 45.67 -12.19 -60.21
N SER A 664 46.37 -11.15 -60.63
CA SER A 664 47.52 -10.59 -59.90
C SER A 664 47.20 -9.23 -59.31
N ILE A 665 47.36 -9.08 -57.99
CA ILE A 665 47.19 -7.78 -57.31
C ILE A 665 48.28 -6.80 -57.78
N PRO A 666 47.95 -5.51 -58.04
CA PRO A 666 48.93 -4.52 -58.45
C PRO A 666 50.11 -4.40 -57.47
N ALA A 667 51.32 -4.30 -58.02
CA ALA A 667 52.52 -4.08 -57.23
C ALA A 667 52.41 -2.75 -56.45
N GLY A 668 52.74 -2.81 -55.15
CA GLY A 668 52.63 -1.65 -54.26
C GLY A 668 51.22 -1.43 -53.69
N PHE A 669 50.25 -2.31 -53.95
CA PHE A 669 48.97 -2.26 -53.24
C PHE A 669 49.15 -2.53 -51.73
N PRO A 670 48.53 -1.75 -50.85
CA PRO A 670 47.78 -0.52 -51.11
C PRO A 670 48.60 0.78 -50.98
N ALA A 671 49.86 0.68 -50.56
CA ALA A 671 50.68 1.83 -50.16
C ALA A 671 50.96 2.83 -51.31
N THR A 672 51.19 2.33 -52.52
CA THR A 672 51.53 3.14 -53.70
C THR A 672 50.64 2.85 -54.91
N ALA A 673 49.65 1.96 -54.77
CA ALA A 673 48.73 1.58 -55.84
C ALA A 673 47.32 1.28 -55.29
N SER A 674 46.28 1.59 -56.07
CA SER A 674 44.92 1.10 -55.82
C SER A 674 44.73 -0.31 -56.36
N ILE A 675 43.62 -0.95 -56.01
CA ILE A 675 43.28 -2.30 -56.52
C ILE A 675 43.09 -2.32 -58.05
N GLY A 676 42.78 -1.17 -58.65
CA GLY A 676 42.65 -0.99 -60.09
C GLY A 676 41.52 -1.83 -60.68
N THR A 677 41.66 -2.20 -61.95
CA THR A 677 40.68 -3.03 -62.65
C THR A 677 40.88 -4.53 -62.41
N THR A 678 41.88 -4.94 -61.62
CA THR A 678 42.17 -6.36 -61.33
C THR A 678 40.97 -7.10 -60.72
N CYS A 679 40.16 -6.41 -59.92
CA CYS A 679 38.98 -6.97 -59.26
C CYS A 679 37.66 -6.44 -59.84
N SER A 680 37.66 -5.90 -61.07
CA SER A 680 36.45 -5.30 -61.68
C SER A 680 35.32 -6.29 -61.96
N CYS A 681 35.59 -7.60 -61.92
CA CYS A 681 34.55 -8.63 -61.94
C CYS A 681 33.61 -8.55 -60.73
N HIS A 682 34.05 -7.91 -59.64
CA HIS A 682 33.27 -7.72 -58.43
C HIS A 682 32.65 -6.32 -58.40
N SER A 683 31.32 -6.25 -58.45
CA SER A 683 30.59 -4.97 -58.52
C SER A 683 30.73 -4.13 -57.25
N ASN A 684 31.12 -4.75 -56.13
CA ASN A 684 31.27 -4.08 -54.85
C ASN A 684 32.72 -3.64 -54.53
N ILE A 685 33.69 -3.96 -55.40
CA ILE A 685 35.08 -3.50 -55.21
C ILE A 685 35.29 -2.18 -55.96
N ASN A 686 35.77 -1.17 -55.25
CA ASN A 686 36.11 0.11 -55.84
C ASN A 686 37.49 0.04 -56.53
N PRO A 687 37.62 0.30 -57.83
CA PRO A 687 38.91 0.32 -58.52
C PRO A 687 39.93 1.32 -57.95
N ALA A 688 39.45 2.41 -57.33
CA ALA A 688 40.29 3.39 -56.63
C ALA A 688 40.61 2.99 -55.17
N GLY A 689 40.12 1.83 -54.72
CA GLY A 689 40.28 1.34 -53.36
C GLY A 689 41.73 1.09 -52.98
N ASN A 690 42.17 1.67 -51.86
CA ASN A 690 43.50 1.54 -51.27
C ASN A 690 43.48 1.66 -49.73
N SER A 691 42.30 1.68 -49.13
CA SER A 691 42.13 1.74 -47.68
C SER A 691 40.83 1.05 -47.30
N TYR A 692 40.66 0.67 -46.02
CA TYR A 692 39.39 0.11 -45.57
C TYR A 692 38.20 1.06 -45.77
N ALA A 693 38.45 2.38 -45.77
CA ALA A 693 37.39 3.37 -45.94
C ALA A 693 36.78 3.36 -47.35
N ASN A 694 37.54 2.98 -48.38
CA ASN A 694 37.15 3.14 -49.79
C ASN A 694 37.25 1.87 -50.65
N ILE A 695 37.73 0.73 -50.12
CA ILE A 695 37.88 -0.51 -50.90
C ILE A 695 36.54 -1.12 -51.33
N PHE A 696 35.50 -0.96 -50.52
CA PHE A 696 34.13 -1.39 -50.83
C PHE A 696 33.27 -0.20 -51.26
N ILE A 697 32.48 -0.39 -52.32
CA ILE A 697 31.49 0.58 -52.79
C ILE A 697 30.32 0.64 -51.80
N ASN A 698 29.83 -0.53 -51.37
CA ASN A 698 28.79 -0.69 -50.38
C ASN A 698 29.21 -1.72 -49.32
N LYS A 699 29.53 -1.23 -48.12
CA LYS A 699 29.97 -2.04 -46.98
C LYS A 699 28.91 -3.04 -46.50
N ALA A 700 27.63 -2.79 -46.75
CA ALA A 700 26.56 -3.71 -46.37
C ALA A 700 26.60 -5.02 -47.17
N LEU A 701 27.24 -5.03 -48.34
CA LEU A 701 27.30 -6.21 -49.22
C LEU A 701 28.50 -7.11 -48.94
N HIS A 702 29.50 -6.69 -48.16
CA HIS A 702 30.73 -7.48 -48.02
C HIS A 702 30.53 -8.81 -47.27
N ILE A 703 29.62 -8.84 -46.29
CA ILE A 703 29.34 -10.02 -45.44
C ILE A 703 27.88 -10.48 -45.54
N ASN A 704 27.23 -10.27 -46.69
CA ASN A 704 25.82 -10.61 -46.89
C ASN A 704 25.57 -12.07 -47.34
N GLY A 705 26.63 -12.88 -47.46
CA GLY A 705 26.56 -14.27 -47.92
C GLY A 705 26.59 -14.44 -49.45
N ILE A 706 26.65 -13.36 -50.22
CA ILE A 706 26.56 -13.38 -51.69
C ILE A 706 27.87 -12.86 -52.28
N ALA A 707 28.40 -13.59 -53.27
CA ALA A 707 29.50 -13.08 -54.08
C ALA A 707 28.96 -12.06 -55.08
N GLU A 708 29.25 -10.79 -54.86
CA GLU A 708 28.81 -9.68 -55.72
C GLU A 708 29.60 -9.65 -57.03
N VAL A 709 29.22 -10.52 -57.97
CA VAL A 709 29.82 -10.63 -59.31
C VAL A 709 28.95 -9.87 -60.31
N ILE A 710 29.58 -9.14 -61.24
CA ILE A 710 28.85 -8.48 -62.34
C ILE A 710 28.25 -9.55 -63.25
N ALA A 711 26.95 -9.81 -63.11
CA ALA A 711 26.19 -10.64 -64.04
C ALA A 711 25.97 -9.87 -65.36
N GLY A 712 26.49 -10.40 -66.47
CA GLY A 712 26.21 -9.86 -67.81
C GLY A 712 27.22 -8.83 -68.36
N GLY A 713 28.47 -8.84 -67.90
CA GLY A 713 29.54 -8.13 -68.60
C GLY A 713 29.79 -8.74 -69.98
N SER A 714 29.87 -7.91 -71.02
CA SER A 714 30.28 -8.32 -72.36
C SER A 714 31.66 -9.03 -72.31
N CYS A 715 31.84 -10.10 -73.09
CA CYS A 715 33.05 -10.93 -73.08
C CYS A 715 34.36 -10.12 -73.26
N ASP A 716 34.26 -8.99 -73.95
CA ASP A 716 35.33 -8.05 -74.25
C ASP A 716 35.86 -7.26 -73.04
N ALA A 717 35.09 -7.15 -71.95
CA ALA A 717 35.56 -6.52 -70.73
C ALA A 717 36.73 -7.28 -70.10
N CYS A 718 36.72 -8.61 -70.23
CA CYS A 718 37.78 -9.50 -69.75
C CYS A 718 38.73 -9.93 -70.87
N HIS A 719 38.23 -10.21 -72.09
CA HIS A 719 39.01 -10.78 -73.20
C HIS A 719 39.46 -9.77 -74.29
N GLY A 720 39.00 -8.52 -74.24
CA GLY A 720 39.27 -7.51 -75.28
C GLY A 720 38.42 -7.66 -76.55
N TYR A 721 38.42 -6.63 -77.41
CA TYR A 721 37.69 -6.61 -78.69
C TYR A 721 38.50 -5.97 -79.82
N PRO A 722 38.67 -6.67 -80.97
CA PRO A 722 38.43 -8.10 -81.15
C PRO A 722 39.45 -8.95 -80.35
N PRO A 723 39.14 -10.22 -80.06
CA PRO A 723 40.12 -11.16 -79.51
C PRO A 723 41.33 -11.31 -80.45
N ALA A 724 42.55 -11.23 -79.91
CA ALA A 724 43.79 -11.14 -80.69
C ALA A 724 44.83 -12.18 -80.28
N SER A 725 45.76 -12.49 -81.20
CA SER A 725 46.85 -13.45 -80.96
C SER A 725 47.73 -13.04 -79.78
N VAL A 726 48.42 -14.05 -79.21
CA VAL A 726 49.48 -13.81 -78.24
C VAL A 726 50.49 -12.81 -78.80
N ALA A 727 50.93 -11.86 -77.96
CA ALA A 727 51.81 -10.71 -78.31
C ALA A 727 51.19 -9.57 -79.14
N PHE A 728 49.89 -9.57 -79.44
CA PHE A 728 49.25 -8.40 -80.07
C PHE A 728 49.02 -7.26 -79.08
N ALA A 729 49.53 -6.06 -79.40
CA ALA A 729 49.28 -4.84 -78.64
C ALA A 729 48.45 -3.87 -79.50
N GLY A 730 47.23 -3.56 -79.06
CA GLY A 730 46.38 -2.55 -79.72
C GLY A 730 47.03 -1.16 -79.69
N THR A 731 46.90 -0.40 -80.77
CA THR A 731 47.38 0.99 -80.85
C THR A 731 46.20 1.96 -80.95
N GLN A 732 46.37 3.23 -80.58
CA GLN A 732 45.28 4.22 -80.71
C GLN A 732 44.85 4.34 -82.17
N GLY A 733 43.57 4.07 -82.43
CA GLY A 733 42.97 4.05 -83.78
C GLY A 733 42.99 2.68 -84.47
N ASN A 734 43.52 1.64 -83.84
CA ASN A 734 43.61 0.29 -84.39
C ASN A 734 43.38 -0.75 -83.29
N TRP A 735 42.14 -1.27 -83.18
CA TRP A 735 41.77 -2.30 -82.18
C TRP A 735 42.19 -1.95 -80.74
N SER A 736 41.85 -0.73 -80.30
CA SER A 736 42.35 -0.14 -79.03
C SER A 736 41.97 -0.90 -77.76
N SER A 737 40.96 -1.77 -77.83
CA SER A 737 40.52 -2.64 -76.73
C SER A 737 40.97 -4.10 -76.88
N ALA A 738 41.71 -4.45 -77.93
CA ALA A 738 42.17 -5.83 -78.14
C ALA A 738 43.15 -6.23 -77.02
N LYS A 739 42.97 -7.46 -76.51
CA LYS A 739 43.87 -8.07 -75.52
C LYS A 739 44.38 -9.38 -76.09
N ALA A 740 45.60 -9.75 -75.69
CA ALA A 740 46.15 -11.07 -76.01
C ALA A 740 45.30 -12.15 -75.33
N GLU A 741 44.86 -13.14 -76.09
CA GLU A 741 44.16 -14.31 -75.56
C GLU A 741 45.10 -15.16 -74.68
N ASN A 742 44.58 -15.69 -73.57
CA ASN A 742 45.24 -16.65 -72.70
C ASN A 742 44.72 -18.09 -72.87
N TYR A 743 44.06 -18.37 -74.01
CA TYR A 743 43.63 -19.71 -74.42
C TYR A 743 44.13 -19.99 -75.85
N LEU A 744 44.42 -21.26 -76.16
CA LEU A 744 45.00 -21.64 -77.45
C LEU A 744 43.96 -21.51 -78.58
N GLY A 745 44.29 -20.77 -79.64
CA GLY A 745 43.69 -20.90 -80.98
C GLY A 745 42.56 -19.97 -81.44
N GLY A 746 42.42 -18.72 -80.95
CA GLY A 746 41.24 -17.88 -81.27
C GLY A 746 41.43 -16.54 -82.01
N GLY A 747 42.61 -15.92 -82.05
CA GLY A 747 42.72 -14.49 -82.38
C GLY A 747 43.52 -14.04 -83.61
N GLY A 748 44.16 -14.97 -84.34
CA GLY A 748 45.15 -14.61 -85.38
C GLY A 748 44.56 -13.88 -86.61
N ALA A 749 43.38 -14.29 -87.09
CA ALA A 749 42.76 -13.67 -88.26
C ALA A 749 42.17 -12.27 -87.96
N HIS A 750 41.76 -12.01 -86.72
CA HIS A 750 41.11 -10.76 -86.34
C HIS A 750 42.04 -9.54 -86.40
N THR A 751 43.35 -9.77 -86.35
CA THR A 751 44.38 -8.71 -86.41
C THR A 751 44.86 -8.42 -87.83
N ILE A 752 44.28 -9.09 -88.85
CA ILE A 752 44.55 -8.81 -90.26
C ILE A 752 43.63 -7.68 -90.73
N ASN A 753 44.22 -6.59 -91.23
CA ASN A 753 43.56 -5.33 -91.63
C ASN A 753 42.30 -5.48 -92.50
N ASN A 754 42.16 -6.59 -93.24
CA ASN A 754 41.05 -6.82 -94.16
C ASN A 754 40.03 -7.87 -93.67
N HIS A 755 40.21 -8.41 -92.45
CA HIS A 755 39.32 -9.44 -91.87
C HIS A 755 38.38 -8.87 -90.80
N VAL A 756 38.88 -8.02 -89.91
CA VAL A 756 38.05 -7.22 -88.98
C VAL A 756 38.42 -5.76 -89.18
N SER A 757 37.42 -4.88 -89.23
CA SER A 757 37.63 -3.44 -89.40
C SER A 757 38.62 -2.90 -88.35
N LYS A 758 39.57 -2.07 -88.77
CA LYS A 758 40.49 -1.37 -87.85
C LYS A 758 39.79 -0.44 -86.86
N LEU A 759 38.60 0.01 -87.23
CA LEU A 759 37.74 0.87 -86.42
C LEU A 759 36.81 0.07 -85.50
N ALA A 760 36.87 -1.27 -85.55
CA ALA A 760 36.03 -2.14 -84.74
C ALA A 760 36.27 -1.83 -83.27
N LYS A 761 35.18 -1.44 -82.60
CA LYS A 761 35.17 -1.07 -81.18
C LYS A 761 34.10 -1.87 -80.43
N PRO A 762 34.21 -2.03 -79.10
CA PRO A 762 33.22 -2.70 -78.26
C PRO A 762 31.76 -2.30 -78.56
N GLY A 763 31.53 -1.00 -78.85
CA GLY A 763 30.20 -0.47 -79.17
C GLY A 763 29.59 -0.97 -80.48
N ASP A 764 30.35 -1.61 -81.36
CA ASP A 764 29.85 -2.21 -82.61
C ASP A 764 29.24 -3.62 -82.37
N GLY A 765 29.34 -4.14 -81.15
CA GLY A 765 28.83 -5.46 -80.76
C GLY A 765 29.39 -6.59 -81.63
N PHE A 766 28.58 -7.59 -81.97
CA PHE A 766 29.02 -8.70 -82.82
C PHE A 766 28.86 -8.43 -84.32
N ALA A 767 28.50 -7.22 -84.74
CA ALA A 767 28.24 -6.91 -86.16
C ALA A 767 29.45 -7.21 -87.06
N ASN A 768 30.67 -6.97 -86.56
CA ASN A 768 31.92 -7.29 -87.28
C ASN A 768 32.24 -8.80 -87.30
N CYS A 769 31.61 -9.61 -86.45
CA CYS A 769 31.94 -11.02 -86.22
C CYS A 769 30.91 -11.98 -86.85
N VAL A 770 29.63 -11.57 -86.94
CA VAL A 770 28.52 -12.40 -87.44
C VAL A 770 28.61 -12.76 -88.93
N MET A 771 29.54 -12.14 -89.67
CA MET A 771 29.85 -12.53 -91.05
C MET A 771 30.50 -13.93 -91.11
N CYS A 772 31.20 -14.31 -90.04
CA CYS A 772 31.97 -15.55 -89.95
C CYS A 772 31.47 -16.48 -88.84
N HIS A 773 30.77 -15.97 -87.83
CA HIS A 773 30.32 -16.73 -86.65
C HIS A 773 28.80 -16.61 -86.43
N ASP A 774 28.18 -17.59 -85.76
CA ASP A 774 26.77 -17.45 -85.35
C ASP A 774 26.66 -16.52 -84.14
N ALA A 775 25.61 -15.69 -84.08
CA ALA A 775 25.38 -14.81 -82.93
C ALA A 775 25.09 -15.62 -81.65
N ALA A 776 24.50 -16.82 -81.80
CA ALA A 776 24.24 -17.73 -80.68
C ALA A 776 25.52 -18.29 -80.03
N ASP A 777 26.61 -18.38 -80.79
CA ASP A 777 27.91 -18.91 -80.32
C ASP A 777 28.62 -17.96 -79.35
N HIS A 778 28.13 -16.73 -79.20
CA HIS A 778 28.67 -15.69 -78.30
C HIS A 778 27.83 -15.48 -77.03
N GLN A 779 26.81 -16.32 -76.80
CA GLN A 779 25.99 -16.25 -75.60
C GLN A 779 26.68 -16.93 -74.41
N MET A 780 26.74 -16.24 -73.26
CA MET A 780 27.28 -16.83 -72.04
C MET A 780 26.30 -17.86 -71.44
N SER A 781 26.75 -19.11 -71.28
CA SER A 781 26.06 -20.13 -70.51
C SER A 781 26.66 -20.21 -69.09
N PRO A 782 25.85 -20.43 -68.03
CA PRO A 782 26.34 -20.63 -66.66
C PRO A 782 27.13 -21.94 -66.45
N ILE A 783 27.37 -22.73 -67.52
CA ILE A 783 28.09 -24.01 -67.46
C ILE A 783 29.47 -23.84 -68.11
N ASN A 784 30.50 -24.28 -67.38
CA ASN A 784 31.91 -24.44 -67.76
C ASN A 784 32.28 -23.98 -69.18
N PHE A 785 32.92 -22.81 -69.29
CA PHE A 785 33.37 -22.25 -70.56
C PHE A 785 34.53 -23.09 -71.13
N ILE A 786 34.25 -23.92 -72.13
CA ILE A 786 35.26 -24.61 -72.97
C ILE A 786 35.35 -23.85 -74.30
N PRO A 787 36.28 -22.87 -74.45
CA PRO A 787 36.30 -21.95 -75.59
C PRO A 787 36.38 -22.66 -76.95
N SER A 788 37.04 -23.82 -77.03
CA SER A 788 37.24 -24.58 -78.27
C SER A 788 35.98 -25.30 -78.77
N GLN A 789 34.94 -25.46 -77.95
CA GLN A 789 33.75 -26.24 -78.33
C GLN A 789 32.55 -25.38 -78.76
N ASN A 790 32.51 -24.10 -78.34
CA ASN A 790 31.31 -23.27 -78.42
C ASN A 790 31.33 -22.18 -79.51
N ILE A 791 32.50 -21.68 -79.92
CA ILE A 791 32.59 -20.68 -81.01
C ILE A 791 32.88 -21.39 -82.33
N LYS A 792 31.94 -21.35 -83.29
CA LYS A 792 32.08 -22.02 -84.59
C LYS A 792 32.10 -21.00 -85.73
N VAL A 793 32.95 -21.22 -86.73
CA VAL A 793 32.95 -20.38 -87.95
C VAL A 793 31.84 -20.85 -88.88
N LYS A 794 30.66 -20.25 -88.83
CA LYS A 794 29.57 -20.56 -89.75
C LYS A 794 29.65 -19.66 -90.96
N VAL A 795 30.29 -20.14 -92.03
CA VAL A 795 30.43 -19.39 -93.27
C VAL A 795 29.07 -19.14 -93.94
N SER A 796 28.70 -17.86 -94.08
CA SER A 796 27.47 -17.46 -94.75
C SER A 796 27.55 -17.72 -96.25
N GLN A 797 26.64 -18.55 -96.79
CA GLN A 797 26.57 -18.84 -98.22
C GLN A 797 26.18 -17.62 -99.07
N ARG A 798 25.81 -16.49 -98.44
CA ARG A 798 25.49 -15.23 -99.12
C ARG A 798 26.70 -14.63 -99.86
N PHE A 799 27.92 -15.00 -99.47
CA PHE A 799 29.16 -14.47 -100.06
C PHE A 799 29.83 -15.44 -101.05
N ARG A 800 29.13 -16.49 -101.52
CA ARG A 800 29.67 -17.41 -102.52
C ARG A 800 29.76 -16.73 -103.90
N VAL A 801 30.87 -16.95 -104.59
CA VAL A 801 31.13 -16.37 -105.93
C VAL A 801 30.40 -17.13 -107.05
N GLU A 802 30.08 -18.40 -106.83
CA GLU A 802 29.35 -19.24 -107.77
C GLU A 802 28.23 -19.98 -107.03
N ALA A 803 27.01 -19.96 -107.57
CA ALA A 803 25.88 -20.65 -106.95
C ALA A 803 26.07 -22.18 -106.87
N ALA A 804 26.88 -22.74 -107.78
CA ALA A 804 27.19 -24.17 -107.87
C ALA A 804 28.28 -24.64 -106.90
N LYS A 805 29.09 -23.74 -106.32
CA LYS A 805 30.15 -24.10 -105.38
C LYS A 805 29.80 -23.59 -103.98
N GLN A 806 29.97 -24.42 -102.95
CA GLN A 806 29.76 -24.02 -101.56
C GLN A 806 30.92 -23.17 -101.07
N PHE A 807 30.67 -22.11 -100.30
CA PHE A 807 31.73 -21.46 -99.51
C PHE A 807 32.28 -22.52 -98.55
N LYS A 808 33.57 -22.85 -98.69
CA LYS A 808 34.28 -23.81 -97.84
C LYS A 808 35.15 -23.11 -96.80
N TYR A 809 35.02 -23.58 -95.56
CA TYR A 809 36.01 -23.39 -94.51
C TYR A 809 36.53 -24.77 -94.09
N SER A 810 37.84 -24.99 -94.20
CA SER A 810 38.43 -26.33 -94.16
C SER A 810 38.58 -26.94 -92.77
N SER A 811 38.24 -26.22 -91.69
CA SER A 811 38.28 -26.77 -90.33
C SER A 811 37.33 -26.01 -89.42
N ASN A 812 36.20 -26.63 -89.11
CA ASN A 812 35.60 -26.45 -87.80
C ASN A 812 35.60 -27.82 -87.11
N ARG A 813 36.37 -27.93 -86.02
CA ARG A 813 36.01 -28.66 -84.78
C ARG A 813 36.72 -30.00 -84.49
N LEU A 814 37.11 -30.17 -83.21
CA LEU A 814 36.86 -31.30 -82.26
C LEU A 814 38.07 -31.64 -81.37
N ASP A 815 37.75 -31.79 -80.08
CA ASP A 815 38.51 -32.34 -78.96
C ASP A 815 39.83 -33.06 -79.28
N GLY A 816 40.92 -32.45 -78.84
CA GLY A 816 42.22 -33.12 -78.75
C GLY A 816 43.38 -32.25 -79.23
N GLY A 817 44.12 -31.69 -78.26
CA GLY A 817 45.56 -31.35 -78.28
C GLY A 817 46.22 -30.54 -79.40
N SER A 818 45.65 -30.41 -80.60
CA SER A 818 46.31 -29.83 -81.77
C SER A 818 45.32 -28.95 -82.53
N HIS A 819 45.38 -27.64 -82.25
CA HIS A 819 44.56 -26.64 -82.92
C HIS A 819 45.03 -26.49 -84.38
N GLN A 820 44.28 -27.00 -85.35
CA GLN A 820 44.57 -26.76 -86.77
C GLN A 820 43.72 -25.60 -87.28
N THR A 821 44.36 -24.47 -87.57
CA THR A 821 43.68 -23.35 -88.24
C THR A 821 43.30 -23.72 -89.67
N GLY A 822 42.04 -23.42 -90.04
CA GLY A 822 41.48 -23.74 -91.35
C GLY A 822 41.86 -22.73 -92.45
N THR A 823 41.49 -23.06 -93.68
CA THR A 823 41.58 -22.18 -94.86
C THR A 823 40.17 -21.86 -95.37
N CYS A 824 39.96 -20.62 -95.85
CA CYS A 824 38.73 -20.21 -96.51
C CYS A 824 38.91 -20.23 -98.03
N SER A 825 37.89 -20.67 -98.76
CA SER A 825 37.89 -20.61 -100.23
C SER A 825 36.49 -20.48 -100.81
N ASN A 826 36.40 -20.06 -102.07
CA ASN A 826 35.17 -19.94 -102.83
C ASN A 826 34.17 -18.93 -102.23
N ASN A 827 34.67 -17.77 -101.85
CA ASN A 827 33.88 -16.63 -101.41
C ASN A 827 34.35 -15.32 -102.06
N SER A 828 33.55 -14.26 -101.97
CA SER A 828 33.80 -12.96 -102.61
C SER A 828 35.11 -12.29 -102.18
N CYS A 829 35.70 -12.72 -101.07
CA CYS A 829 36.97 -12.22 -100.55
C CYS A 829 38.15 -13.12 -100.98
N HIS A 830 37.91 -14.42 -101.23
CA HIS A 830 38.93 -15.43 -101.52
C HIS A 830 38.47 -16.41 -102.61
N TYR A 831 38.97 -16.21 -103.83
CA TYR A 831 38.73 -17.09 -104.97
C TYR A 831 39.42 -18.46 -104.83
N GLY A 832 40.59 -18.52 -104.19
CA GLY A 832 41.34 -19.74 -103.85
C GLY A 832 41.43 -19.98 -102.34
N ALA A 833 42.09 -21.08 -101.93
CA ALA A 833 42.34 -21.36 -100.50
C ALA A 833 43.30 -20.32 -99.90
N THR A 834 42.91 -19.72 -98.78
CA THR A 834 43.80 -18.82 -98.01
C THR A 834 44.94 -19.59 -97.34
N PRO A 835 46.02 -18.90 -96.93
CA PRO A 835 46.90 -19.41 -95.89
C PRO A 835 46.12 -19.75 -94.61
N LYS A 836 46.71 -20.60 -93.77
CA LYS A 836 46.22 -20.90 -92.43
C LYS A 836 46.30 -19.66 -91.54
N TRP A 837 45.32 -19.50 -90.66
CA TRP A 837 45.11 -18.25 -89.89
C TRP A 837 45.89 -18.14 -88.58
N ASP A 838 46.63 -19.17 -88.20
CA ASP A 838 47.69 -19.12 -87.20
C ASP A 838 48.93 -19.78 -87.83
N PRO A 839 49.93 -19.00 -88.27
CA PRO A 839 51.13 -19.55 -88.88
C PRO A 839 52.19 -20.00 -87.86
N ILE A 840 51.98 -19.78 -86.55
CA ILE A 840 52.93 -20.11 -85.49
C ILE A 840 52.68 -21.53 -84.92
N HIS A 841 51.67 -22.24 -85.44
CA HIS A 841 51.43 -23.67 -85.21
C HIS A 841 51.30 -24.45 -86.53
#